data_AF-A0A6N4SUA4-F1
#
_entry.id   AF-A0A6N4SUA4-F1
#
_cell.length_a   1.000
_cell.length_b   1.000
_cell.length_c   1.000
_cell.angle_alpha   90.00
_cell.angle_beta   90.00
_cell.angle_gamma   90.00
#
_symmetry.space_group_name_H-M   'P 1'
#
loop_
_entity.id
_entity.type
_entity.pdbx_description
1 polymer ?
#
loop_
_entity_poly.entity_id
_entity_poly.type
_entity_poly.pdbx_seq_one_letter_code
_entity_poly.pdbx_strand_id
1 'polypeptide(L)'
;MNDLFFWLQWKSSYRALYVALLILFLSGIAAVCISYVYGDLYTIGWNTTGEWRNITLGLEVFNVNQFDISQESTQFLLQKRYVSGGVTIHPWISYTYLACVLIAFVCFLTIISYVDLWLYLAGMTLFLFFAVGMHTELIGIFGIHSKAPTALIIILFGGLTYYFNAFGKNTNFFLRLGALTASMALIVLAIIFTSDVSAPLLYVANYSLVVPIIICIIFMFIVGYDFLQFLVMITSYGKSDFKKGNSIWNFILIGTLYLINLYLVYYQPAFIKDMGIVLLQPFAVLAISAVLGIWMFEKKESVNSMLPFNPLGAILYLTLGIITFSTISFGYATANDALITTLELSALYIQIGMGLGIFVYVLANFWTKYKNKEEVYKQFYITYQVPFFVARGMGWVIVLYFLFSTNRFVFSSSKAAYYNSIADVYLYTGQDELAVSFYKEAYTNEFQNQRSSYTLATYYEQQAEKELAFKYYENALNKNTSPFAYTALSNFYINNNQLFPAMFMIQDGLKDYPNDPHLLNNLGYIYRIFSESDSAAYFFNKAAKYTDDDIPAANLLAYFGAKGKLEECAAILNQTNTAHSPTYIANKIAITTMLGKKIEDNILSGNMLTDTLLTAEQFTALYNLAFNSLAEKDTLLDHTLSRYSKYEANAFYASNLLYAKAIHVYYSQTSIVEAMALLKEITEKEPTPTYLITLANWQLKAGLNQEAYETYRKLITHPDQRMVAYKCLAALEAGNPSEVTETLQALSASLMPGVANMARTLRASLAKPSVSTYDTLSARQKVQALHYHALTATEAAAFKNTIKDPVQILLLELNTVEQLNARMDYIAAMSAWNTLSTPENLPAAVLAQANLQYLKILAGLKQWDALKKELTSTSLLPKNLGYIDYYTARVLQNSPDSLKALPYYKKAISLIGYDPLVQIDYADYLAATVGEIEAVEKLVEAKKVIQYSKPLSLAYINACIKLGLYKTAGDELQNIESSLTTAEITSIKNQFYSAPVNQ
;
A
#
# COMPACT_ATOMS: atom_id res chain seq x y z
N MET A 1 -3.08 57.29 5.93
CA MET A 1 -2.05 56.26 5.68
C MET A 1 -0.85 56.39 6.61
N ASN A 2 -0.32 57.59 6.90
CA ASN A 2 0.86 57.77 7.77
C ASN A 2 0.68 57.28 9.23
N ASP A 3 -0.53 57.39 9.80
CA ASP A 3 -0.83 56.87 11.15
C ASP A 3 -0.93 55.32 11.22
N LEU A 4 -1.23 54.65 10.10
CA LEU A 4 -1.39 53.18 10.06
C LEU A 4 -0.05 52.45 9.99
N PHE A 5 0.92 53.06 9.29
CA PHE A 5 2.28 52.54 9.08
C PHE A 5 3.30 53.46 9.75
N PHE A 6 3.20 53.65 11.07
CA PHE A 6 4.03 54.60 11.83
C PHE A 6 5.55 54.39 11.61
N TRP A 7 5.97 53.15 11.37
CA TRP A 7 7.37 52.78 11.15
C TRP A 7 7.96 53.33 9.84
N LEU A 8 7.14 53.83 8.90
CA LEU A 8 7.65 54.49 7.69
C LEU A 8 8.45 55.76 8.01
N GLN A 9 8.18 56.38 9.16
CA GLN A 9 8.84 57.59 9.65
C GLN A 9 10.18 57.29 10.37
N TRP A 10 10.53 56.02 10.56
CA TRP A 10 11.73 55.63 11.28
C TRP A 10 12.98 55.67 10.39
N LYS A 11 14.16 55.78 11.00
CA LYS A 11 15.44 55.65 10.29
C LYS A 11 15.48 54.32 9.51
N SER A 12 16.03 54.35 8.30
CA SER A 12 15.99 53.23 7.34
C SER A 12 16.41 51.88 7.93
N SER A 13 17.44 51.86 8.78
CA SER A 13 17.94 50.64 9.41
C SER A 13 16.96 50.03 10.44
N TYR A 14 16.37 50.85 11.31
CA TYR A 14 15.36 50.39 12.29
C TYR A 14 14.07 49.99 11.61
N ARG A 15 13.69 50.71 10.54
CA ARG A 15 12.53 50.35 9.71
C ARG A 15 12.73 48.98 9.06
N ALA A 16 13.91 48.71 8.49
CA ALA A 16 14.20 47.42 7.87
C ALA A 16 14.14 46.25 8.88
N LEU A 17 14.75 46.43 10.06
CA LEU A 17 14.70 45.41 11.13
C LEU A 17 13.28 45.17 11.62
N TYR A 18 12.52 46.24 11.88
CA TYR A 18 11.14 46.14 12.35
C TYR A 18 10.26 45.42 11.32
N VAL A 19 10.39 45.76 10.03
CA VAL A 19 9.65 45.09 8.95
C VAL A 19 10.06 43.62 8.84
N ALA A 20 11.34 43.28 8.97
CA ALA A 20 11.79 41.89 8.96
C ALA A 20 11.18 41.08 10.12
N LEU A 21 11.16 41.63 11.33
CA LEU A 21 10.52 41.01 12.50
C LEU A 21 8.99 40.95 12.35
N LEU A 22 8.37 41.95 11.73
CA LEU A 22 6.93 41.96 11.48
C LEU A 22 6.54 40.87 10.48
N ILE A 23 7.34 40.67 9.42
CA ILE A 23 7.16 39.57 8.48
C ILE A 23 7.29 38.24 9.22
N LEU A 24 8.35 38.06 10.02
CA LEU A 24 8.56 36.83 10.80
C LEU A 24 7.41 36.55 11.79
N PHE A 25 6.90 37.59 12.45
CA PHE A 25 5.74 37.52 13.34
C PHE A 25 4.48 37.07 12.60
N LEU A 26 4.16 37.69 11.47
CA LEU A 26 2.99 37.32 10.64
C LEU A 26 3.15 35.91 10.03
N SER A 27 4.37 35.55 9.61
CA SER A 27 4.70 34.19 9.18
C SER A 27 4.51 33.18 10.32
N GLY A 28 4.81 33.54 11.57
CA GLY A 28 4.52 32.70 12.73
C GLY A 28 3.03 32.44 12.91
N ILE A 29 2.17 33.46 12.74
CA ILE A 29 0.71 33.28 12.78
C ILE A 29 0.24 32.38 11.62
N ALA A 30 0.76 32.60 10.41
CA ALA A 30 0.44 31.75 9.26
C ALA A 30 0.90 30.30 9.48
N ALA A 31 2.06 30.09 10.10
CA ALA A 31 2.60 28.77 10.43
C ALA A 31 1.70 28.04 11.44
N VAL A 32 1.09 28.74 12.40
CA VAL A 32 0.05 28.16 13.28
C VAL A 32 -1.12 27.64 12.46
N CYS A 33 -1.66 28.42 11.51
CA CYS A 33 -2.77 27.99 10.67
C CYS A 33 -2.41 26.77 9.80
N ILE A 34 -1.22 26.76 9.19
CA ILE A 34 -0.74 25.63 8.38
C ILE A 34 -0.58 24.39 9.25
N SER A 35 0.06 24.54 10.42
CA SER A 35 0.32 23.42 11.34
C SER A 35 -0.98 22.89 11.97
N TYR A 36 -1.98 23.74 12.21
CA TYR A 36 -3.30 23.32 12.68
C TYR A 36 -4.00 22.39 11.68
N VAL A 37 -3.83 22.62 10.37
CA VAL A 37 -4.46 21.81 9.32
C VAL A 37 -3.66 20.54 9.00
N TYR A 38 -2.33 20.65 8.94
CA TYR A 38 -1.47 19.58 8.41
C TYR A 38 -0.59 18.89 9.45
N GLY A 39 -0.54 19.37 10.70
CA GLY A 39 0.37 18.89 11.74
C GLY A 39 0.20 17.41 12.07
N ASP A 40 -1.03 16.97 12.31
CA ASP A 40 -1.35 15.57 12.60
C ASP A 40 -1.03 14.65 11.41
N LEU A 41 -1.37 15.08 10.19
CA LEU A 41 -1.08 14.34 8.97
C LEU A 41 0.42 14.18 8.74
N TYR A 42 1.21 15.21 9.02
CA TYR A 42 2.66 15.19 8.84
C TYR A 42 3.37 14.36 9.92
N THR A 43 2.81 14.31 11.11
CA THR A 43 3.41 13.64 12.27
C THR A 43 3.04 12.17 12.38
N ILE A 44 1.77 11.83 12.19
CA ILE A 44 1.24 10.46 12.30
C ILE A 44 1.18 9.82 10.91
N GLY A 45 0.53 10.49 9.97
CA GLY A 45 0.37 10.03 8.59
C GLY A 45 -0.54 8.81 8.41
N TRP A 46 -0.92 8.57 7.16
CA TRP A 46 -1.72 7.41 6.76
C TRP A 46 -0.85 6.39 6.05
N ASN A 47 -0.93 5.15 6.51
CA ASN A 47 -0.43 3.97 5.81
C ASN A 47 -1.60 3.14 5.30
N THR A 48 -1.34 2.18 4.42
CA THR A 48 -2.36 1.20 4.02
C THR A 48 -1.88 -0.22 4.29
N THR A 49 -2.81 -1.07 4.73
CA THR A 49 -2.59 -2.51 4.83
C THR A 49 -3.74 -3.23 4.11
N GLY A 50 -3.53 -4.48 3.72
CA GLY A 50 -4.54 -5.18 2.95
C GLY A 50 -4.26 -6.64 2.72
N GLU A 51 -5.18 -7.26 2.00
CA GLU A 51 -5.15 -8.68 1.66
C GLU A 51 -5.38 -8.89 0.16
N TRP A 52 -4.88 -10.01 -0.35
CA TRP A 52 -5.25 -10.48 -1.69
C TRP A 52 -6.63 -11.11 -1.66
N ARG A 53 -7.41 -10.80 -2.68
CA ARG A 53 -8.66 -11.46 -3.03
C ARG A 53 -8.46 -12.20 -4.33
N ASN A 54 -8.62 -13.51 -4.27
CA ASN A 54 -8.48 -14.39 -5.42
C ASN A 54 -9.76 -14.35 -6.26
N ILE A 55 -9.61 -14.22 -7.58
CA ILE A 55 -10.69 -14.33 -8.54
C ILE A 55 -10.37 -15.42 -9.57
N THR A 56 -11.38 -16.19 -9.95
CA THR A 56 -11.23 -17.23 -10.97
C THR A 56 -11.26 -16.60 -12.37
N LEU A 57 -10.24 -16.87 -13.17
CA LEU A 57 -10.13 -16.49 -14.57
C LEU A 57 -10.23 -17.75 -15.44
N GLY A 58 -11.23 -17.82 -16.33
CA GLY A 58 -11.30 -18.86 -17.34
C GLY A 58 -10.31 -18.57 -18.48
N LEU A 59 -9.36 -19.47 -18.73
CA LEU A 59 -8.36 -19.30 -19.79
C LEU A 59 -8.84 -19.89 -21.12
N GLU A 60 -9.29 -21.15 -21.08
CA GLU A 60 -9.79 -21.85 -22.27
C GLU A 60 -10.68 -23.03 -21.88
N VAL A 61 -11.43 -23.53 -22.86
CA VAL A 61 -12.11 -24.83 -22.80
C VAL A 61 -11.59 -25.68 -23.95
N PHE A 62 -11.15 -26.90 -23.66
CA PHE A 62 -10.64 -27.83 -24.68
C PHE A 62 -11.31 -29.20 -24.56
N ASN A 63 -11.24 -29.97 -25.64
CA ASN A 63 -11.97 -31.24 -25.74
C ASN A 63 -11.02 -32.44 -25.68
N VAL A 64 -11.40 -33.42 -24.87
CA VAL A 64 -10.76 -34.75 -24.78
C VAL A 64 -11.87 -35.80 -24.85
N ASN A 65 -11.85 -36.66 -25.86
CA ASN A 65 -12.92 -37.63 -26.13
C ASN A 65 -14.33 -36.98 -26.04
N GLN A 66 -14.49 -35.84 -26.72
CA GLN A 66 -15.72 -35.03 -26.70
C GLN A 66 -16.19 -34.59 -25.29
N PHE A 67 -15.36 -34.63 -24.25
CA PHE A 67 -15.64 -33.99 -22.95
C PHE A 67 -15.01 -32.60 -22.92
N ASP A 68 -15.78 -31.62 -22.43
CA ASP A 68 -15.33 -30.24 -22.33
C ASP A 68 -14.57 -30.07 -20.99
N ILE A 69 -13.29 -29.74 -21.09
CA ILE A 69 -12.37 -29.54 -19.96
C ILE A 69 -12.09 -28.06 -19.84
N SER A 70 -12.45 -27.48 -18.70
CA SER A 70 -12.20 -26.06 -18.42
C SER A 70 -10.83 -25.88 -17.80
N GLN A 71 -10.00 -25.03 -18.42
CA GLN A 71 -8.79 -24.51 -17.79
C GLN A 71 -9.10 -23.17 -17.13
N GLU A 72 -8.97 -23.15 -15.82
CA GLU A 72 -9.15 -21.97 -14.98
C GLU A 72 -7.81 -21.62 -14.31
N SER A 73 -7.61 -20.36 -13.97
CA SER A 73 -6.51 -19.90 -13.15
C SER A 73 -7.01 -18.84 -12.17
N THR A 74 -6.10 -18.29 -11.37
CA THR A 74 -6.41 -17.28 -10.37
C THR A 74 -5.71 -15.98 -10.73
N GLN A 75 -6.46 -14.88 -10.72
CA GLN A 75 -5.91 -13.52 -10.65
C GLN A 75 -6.06 -12.98 -9.23
N PHE A 76 -5.19 -12.03 -8.88
CA PHE A 76 -5.18 -11.41 -7.56
C PHE A 76 -5.73 -9.99 -7.64
N LEU A 77 -6.68 -9.66 -6.78
CA LEU A 77 -7.12 -8.29 -6.52
C LEU A 77 -6.63 -7.89 -5.13
N LEU A 78 -6.34 -6.62 -4.93
CA LEU A 78 -5.89 -6.04 -3.67
C LEU A 78 -7.03 -5.30 -3.00
N GLN A 79 -7.24 -5.61 -1.73
CA GLN A 79 -8.19 -4.94 -0.88
C GLN A 79 -7.44 -4.22 0.23
N LYS A 80 -7.61 -2.90 0.36
CA LYS A 80 -6.84 -2.07 1.29
C LYS A 80 -7.71 -1.39 2.32
N ARG A 81 -7.18 -1.22 3.52
CA ARG A 81 -7.69 -0.32 4.56
C ARG A 81 -6.58 0.63 4.98
N TYR A 82 -6.96 1.81 5.43
CA TYR A 82 -6.03 2.76 6.03
C TYR A 82 -5.68 2.34 7.45
N VAL A 83 -4.41 2.50 7.78
CA VAL A 83 -3.86 2.32 9.11
C VAL A 83 -3.19 3.61 9.50
N SER A 84 -3.38 4.01 10.75
CA SER A 84 -2.69 5.16 11.30
C SER A 84 -1.20 4.84 11.43
N GLY A 85 -0.33 5.71 10.93
CA GLY A 85 1.11 5.52 11.00
C GLY A 85 1.65 5.62 12.43
N GLY A 86 2.88 5.15 12.65
CA GLY A 86 3.60 5.46 13.88
C GLY A 86 3.93 6.95 13.95
N VAL A 87 4.16 7.48 15.15
CA VAL A 87 4.65 8.85 15.31
C VAL A 87 6.01 9.00 14.63
N THR A 88 6.10 9.90 13.66
CA THR A 88 7.34 10.25 12.96
C THR A 88 7.88 11.59 13.47
N ILE A 89 9.19 11.62 13.76
CA ILE A 89 9.86 12.83 14.24
C ILE A 89 10.61 13.47 13.08
N HIS A 90 10.29 14.73 12.80
CA HIS A 90 10.91 15.52 11.73
C HIS A 90 11.81 16.62 12.32
N PRO A 91 13.15 16.44 12.36
CA PRO A 91 14.03 17.37 13.08
C PRO A 91 13.99 18.81 12.59
N TRP A 92 13.72 19.03 11.30
CA TRP A 92 13.66 20.37 10.70
C TRP A 92 12.59 21.26 11.36
N ILE A 93 11.51 20.68 11.91
CA ILE A 93 10.48 21.41 12.66
C ILE A 93 11.09 22.00 13.93
N SER A 94 11.82 21.18 14.69
CA SER A 94 12.54 21.61 15.89
C SER A 94 13.64 22.63 15.57
N TYR A 95 14.35 22.47 14.45
CA TYR A 95 15.38 23.43 14.02
C TYR A 95 14.80 24.78 13.64
N THR A 96 13.67 24.78 12.92
CA THR A 96 12.98 26.02 12.51
C THR A 96 12.41 26.74 13.73
N TYR A 97 11.80 26.00 14.65
CA TYR A 97 11.35 26.52 15.94
C TYR A 97 12.51 27.14 16.73
N LEU A 98 13.60 26.41 16.93
CA LEU A 98 14.77 26.88 17.65
C LEU A 98 15.38 28.12 16.99
N ALA A 99 15.50 28.15 15.66
CA ALA A 99 16.01 29.30 14.94
C ALA A 99 15.18 30.57 15.20
N CYS A 100 13.84 30.47 15.15
CA CYS A 100 12.94 31.57 15.48
C CYS A 100 13.13 32.04 16.94
N VAL A 101 13.23 31.11 17.89
CA VAL A 101 13.46 31.40 19.30
C VAL A 101 14.82 32.08 19.53
N LEU A 102 15.90 31.61 18.89
CA LEU A 102 17.24 32.19 19.02
C LEU A 102 17.33 33.59 18.39
N ILE A 103 16.74 33.80 17.20
CA ILE A 103 16.65 35.13 16.57
C ILE A 103 15.92 36.10 17.50
N ALA A 104 14.80 35.65 18.07
CA ALA A 104 14.04 36.43 19.02
C ALA A 104 14.85 36.72 20.29
N PHE A 105 15.53 35.72 20.87
CA PHE A 105 16.38 35.92 22.05
C PHE A 105 17.52 36.91 21.81
N VAL A 106 18.15 36.90 20.63
CA VAL A 106 19.18 37.89 20.28
C VAL A 106 18.59 39.32 20.28
N CYS A 107 17.40 39.50 19.70
CA CYS A 107 16.70 40.79 19.73
C CYS A 107 16.32 41.19 21.17
N PHE A 108 15.80 40.25 21.96
CA PHE A 108 15.45 40.44 23.37
C PHE A 108 16.66 40.87 24.20
N LEU A 109 17.78 40.15 24.10
CA LEU A 109 19.04 40.46 24.79
C LEU A 109 19.58 41.84 24.38
N THR A 110 19.43 42.19 23.11
CA THR A 110 19.81 43.53 22.62
C THR A 110 18.98 44.61 23.32
N ILE A 111 17.67 44.41 23.45
CA ILE A 111 16.76 45.39 24.09
C ILE A 111 17.02 45.52 25.58
N ILE A 112 17.15 44.40 26.32
CA ILE A 112 17.37 44.48 27.77
C ILE A 112 18.72 45.11 28.12
N SER A 113 19.68 45.14 27.19
CA SER A 113 20.93 45.88 27.39
C SER A 113 20.74 47.41 27.46
N TYR A 114 19.59 47.95 27.05
CA TYR A 114 19.27 49.38 27.08
C TYR A 114 18.43 49.83 28.29
N VAL A 115 17.82 48.90 29.04
CA VAL A 115 16.93 49.25 30.17
C VAL A 115 17.70 49.49 31.47
N ASP A 116 17.01 49.96 32.49
CA ASP A 116 17.58 50.11 33.83
C ASP A 116 18.00 48.76 34.43
N LEU A 117 18.84 48.82 35.47
CA LEU A 117 19.49 47.64 36.03
C LEU A 117 18.48 46.56 36.49
N TRP A 118 17.34 46.94 37.06
CA TRP A 118 16.38 45.98 37.59
C TRP A 118 15.64 45.23 36.48
N LEU A 119 15.20 45.93 35.43
CA LEU A 119 14.60 45.29 34.26
C LEU A 119 15.63 44.46 33.48
N TYR A 120 16.89 44.90 33.43
CA TYR A 120 17.98 44.13 32.86
C TYR A 120 18.17 42.80 33.61
N LEU A 121 18.25 42.83 34.95
CA LEU A 121 18.40 41.63 35.77
C LEU A 121 17.22 40.66 35.60
N ALA A 122 16.00 41.17 35.53
CA ALA A 122 14.81 40.36 35.26
C ALA A 122 14.87 39.69 33.88
N GLY A 123 15.24 40.44 32.83
CA GLY A 123 15.40 39.89 31.48
C GLY A 123 16.54 38.87 31.39
N MET A 124 17.67 39.14 32.04
CA MET A 124 18.82 38.24 32.06
C MET A 124 18.52 36.94 32.82
N THR A 125 17.67 36.99 33.85
CA THR A 125 17.20 35.80 34.57
C THR A 125 16.44 34.85 33.64
N LEU A 126 15.59 35.39 32.77
CA LEU A 126 14.87 34.60 31.77
C LEU A 126 15.84 33.90 30.80
N PHE A 127 16.88 34.61 30.35
CA PHE A 127 17.92 34.03 29.50
C PHE A 127 18.77 32.99 30.24
N LEU A 128 19.07 33.20 31.52
CA LEU A 128 19.78 32.22 32.34
C LEU A 128 19.01 30.91 32.40
N PHE A 129 17.71 30.95 32.69
CA PHE A 129 16.86 29.75 32.67
C PHE A 129 16.84 29.09 31.30
N PHE A 130 16.83 29.88 30.21
CA PHE A 130 16.88 29.32 28.86
C PHE A 130 18.21 28.58 28.63
N ALA A 131 19.34 29.19 28.97
CA ALA A 131 20.67 28.59 28.83
C ALA A 131 20.85 27.32 29.70
N VAL A 132 20.25 27.28 30.88
CA VAL A 132 20.20 26.07 31.73
C VAL A 132 19.32 24.99 31.10
N GLY A 133 18.16 25.38 30.56
CA GLY A 133 17.23 24.49 29.87
C GLY A 133 17.76 23.93 28.54
N MET A 134 18.82 24.48 27.97
CA MET A 134 19.48 23.86 26.80
C MET A 134 20.14 22.52 27.13
N HIS A 135 20.36 22.21 28.42
CA HIS A 135 20.94 20.95 28.90
C HIS A 135 22.22 20.54 28.14
N THR A 136 23.19 21.47 28.05
CA THR A 136 24.42 21.28 27.26
C THR A 136 25.27 20.09 27.72
N GLU A 137 25.10 19.65 28.97
CA GLU A 137 25.75 18.47 29.51
C GLU A 137 25.33 17.16 28.82
N LEU A 138 24.11 17.10 28.26
CA LEU A 138 23.58 15.91 27.60
C LEU A 138 24.15 15.73 26.19
N ILE A 139 24.49 16.83 25.51
CA ILE A 139 24.99 16.83 24.13
C ILE A 139 26.52 16.73 24.04
N GLY A 140 27.24 16.99 25.14
CA GLY A 140 28.70 16.83 25.19
C GLY A 140 29.46 17.82 24.31
N ILE A 141 29.28 19.13 24.48
CA ILE A 141 30.00 20.14 23.67
C ILE A 141 31.51 20.04 23.95
N PHE A 142 32.33 19.81 22.92
CA PHE A 142 33.77 19.51 23.02
C PHE A 142 34.10 18.28 23.90
N GLY A 143 33.21 17.29 23.98
CA GLY A 143 33.38 16.12 24.86
C GLY A 143 33.17 16.42 26.35
N ILE A 144 32.62 17.59 26.70
CA ILE A 144 32.41 18.01 28.08
C ILE A 144 30.97 17.74 28.50
N HIS A 145 30.75 16.71 29.34
CA HIS A 145 29.44 16.33 29.88
C HIS A 145 29.10 16.97 31.24
N SER A 146 29.70 18.11 31.56
CA SER A 146 29.40 18.87 32.79
C SER A 146 28.61 20.14 32.47
N LYS A 147 28.14 20.88 33.49
CA LYS A 147 27.49 22.19 33.30
C LYS A 147 28.43 23.31 32.82
N ALA A 148 29.71 23.02 32.56
CA ALA A 148 30.70 24.02 32.16
C ALA A 148 30.36 24.76 30.85
N PRO A 149 29.88 24.11 29.77
CA PRO A 149 29.49 24.82 28.54
C PRO A 149 28.30 25.77 28.77
N THR A 150 27.28 25.36 29.52
CA THR A 150 26.18 26.25 29.96
C THR A 150 26.72 27.45 30.74
N ALA A 151 27.63 27.25 31.70
CA ALA A 151 28.23 28.35 32.46
C ALA A 151 29.00 29.33 31.56
N LEU A 152 29.74 28.82 30.56
CA LEU A 152 30.45 29.65 29.59
C LEU A 152 29.48 30.49 28.73
N ILE A 153 28.37 29.91 28.29
CA ILE A 153 27.31 30.63 27.56
C ILE A 153 26.73 31.76 28.41
N ILE A 154 26.43 31.48 29.69
CA ILE A 154 25.91 32.49 30.63
C ILE A 154 26.94 33.61 30.86
N ILE A 155 28.22 33.26 31.07
CA ILE A 155 29.30 34.26 31.24
C ILE A 155 29.46 35.11 29.99
N LEU A 156 29.44 34.50 28.80
CA LEU A 156 29.58 35.21 27.53
C LEU A 156 28.45 36.22 27.33
N PHE A 157 27.19 35.77 27.36
CA PHE A 157 26.05 36.66 27.13
C PHE A 157 25.81 37.61 28.30
N GLY A 158 25.96 37.15 29.54
CA GLY A 158 25.82 37.99 30.73
C GLY A 158 26.90 39.06 30.78
N GLY A 159 28.15 38.71 30.51
CA GLY A 159 29.26 39.66 30.42
C GLY A 159 29.08 40.67 29.30
N LEU A 160 28.72 40.21 28.10
CA LEU A 160 28.53 41.08 26.93
C LEU A 160 27.35 42.05 27.11
N THR A 161 26.19 41.54 27.55
CA THR A 161 25.00 42.38 27.77
C THR A 161 25.15 43.30 28.98
N TYR A 162 25.81 42.85 30.06
CA TYR A 162 26.14 43.69 31.22
C TYR A 162 27.13 44.79 30.83
N TYR A 163 28.14 44.49 30.03
CA TYR A 163 29.07 45.49 29.51
C TYR A 163 28.30 46.60 28.79
N PHE A 164 27.37 46.25 27.89
CA PHE A 164 26.54 47.23 27.19
C PHE A 164 25.60 48.02 28.11
N ASN A 165 25.09 47.40 29.17
CA ASN A 165 24.20 48.02 30.15
C ASN A 165 24.93 49.00 31.08
N ALA A 166 26.06 48.58 31.65
CA ALA A 166 26.78 49.32 32.68
C ALA A 166 27.79 50.33 32.12
N PHE A 167 28.60 49.93 31.12
CA PHE A 167 29.74 50.70 30.61
C PHE A 167 29.51 51.23 29.19
N GLY A 168 28.97 50.40 28.30
CA GLY A 168 28.78 50.66 26.88
C GLY A 168 27.50 51.41 26.51
N LYS A 169 26.98 52.30 27.38
CA LYS A 169 25.67 52.96 27.22
C LYS A 169 25.50 53.71 25.88
N ASN A 170 26.58 54.25 25.33
CA ASN A 170 26.57 55.01 24.07
C ASN A 170 26.75 54.14 22.81
N THR A 171 26.87 52.83 22.96
CA THR A 171 27.05 51.91 21.82
C THR A 171 25.79 51.84 20.96
N ASN A 172 25.94 51.95 19.64
CA ASN A 172 24.83 51.86 18.67
C ASN A 172 24.14 50.49 18.73
N PHE A 173 22.80 50.49 18.60
CA PHE A 173 21.94 49.32 18.59
C PHE A 173 22.42 48.21 17.64
N PHE A 174 22.77 48.57 16.40
CA PHE A 174 23.19 47.58 15.41
C PHE A 174 24.53 46.93 15.73
N LEU A 175 25.41 47.61 16.47
CA LEU A 175 26.67 47.04 16.92
C LEU A 175 26.42 46.05 18.08
N ARG A 176 25.52 46.39 19.01
CA ARG A 176 25.08 45.46 20.07
C ARG A 176 24.42 44.23 19.48
N LEU A 177 23.48 44.43 18.56
CA LEU A 177 22.80 43.35 17.83
C LEU A 177 23.81 42.48 17.09
N GLY A 178 24.75 43.08 16.34
CA GLY A 178 25.80 42.35 15.62
C GLY A 178 26.69 41.51 16.54
N ALA A 179 27.12 42.06 17.69
CA ALA A 179 27.92 41.33 18.67
C ALA A 179 27.17 40.14 19.28
N LEU A 180 25.89 40.33 19.60
CA LEU A 180 25.03 39.26 20.15
C LEU A 180 24.72 38.19 19.11
N THR A 181 24.42 38.58 17.87
CA THR A 181 24.23 37.64 16.75
C THR A 181 25.49 36.84 16.48
N ALA A 182 26.67 37.47 16.45
CA ALA A 182 27.94 36.77 16.25
C ALA A 182 28.23 35.78 17.39
N SER A 183 27.95 36.16 18.64
CA SER A 183 28.10 35.29 19.81
C SER A 183 27.14 34.09 19.76
N MET A 184 25.88 34.33 19.37
CA MET A 184 24.88 33.27 19.20
C MET A 184 25.27 32.32 18.07
N ALA A 185 25.70 32.85 16.92
CA ALA A 185 26.16 32.05 15.79
C ALA A 185 27.36 31.18 16.19
N LEU A 186 28.32 31.73 16.95
CA LEU A 186 29.47 30.96 17.45
C LEU A 186 29.04 29.80 18.35
N ILE A 187 28.07 30.01 19.24
CA ILE A 187 27.53 28.94 20.10
C ILE A 187 26.80 27.89 19.29
N VAL A 188 25.95 28.29 18.34
CA VAL A 188 25.24 27.35 17.46
C VAL A 188 26.23 26.53 16.63
N LEU A 189 27.26 27.17 16.08
CA LEU A 189 28.33 26.48 15.35
C LEU A 189 29.11 25.52 16.26
N ALA A 190 29.43 25.92 17.49
CA ALA A 190 30.07 25.02 18.47
C ALA A 190 29.17 23.80 18.75
N ILE A 191 27.88 24.00 18.99
CA ILE A 191 26.93 22.91 19.20
C ILE A 191 26.88 21.97 17.99
N ILE A 192 26.83 22.50 16.76
CA ILE A 192 26.73 21.68 15.54
C ILE A 192 28.01 20.86 15.31
N PHE A 193 29.19 21.46 15.45
CA PHE A 193 30.45 20.85 15.02
C PHE A 193 31.20 20.07 16.11
N THR A 194 30.82 20.24 17.38
CA THR A 194 31.63 19.73 18.51
C THR A 194 30.85 18.90 19.52
N SER A 195 29.55 18.69 19.32
CA SER A 195 28.74 17.82 20.18
C SER A 195 28.92 16.34 19.82
N ASP A 196 28.84 15.46 20.82
CA ASP A 196 29.03 14.01 20.65
C ASP A 196 27.77 13.29 20.14
N VAL A 197 26.60 13.90 20.29
CA VAL A 197 25.31 13.29 19.91
C VAL A 197 24.92 13.57 18.45
N SER A 198 24.18 12.63 17.86
CA SER A 198 23.50 12.86 16.58
C SER A 198 22.35 13.87 16.76
N ALA A 199 22.26 14.86 15.86
CA ALA A 199 21.24 15.92 15.88
C ALA A 199 21.20 16.78 17.17
N PRO A 200 22.31 17.45 17.56
CA PRO A 200 22.39 18.18 18.82
C PRO A 200 21.40 19.37 18.93
N LEU A 201 21.02 19.97 17.81
CA LEU A 201 20.00 21.03 17.79
C LEU A 201 18.60 20.52 18.15
N LEU A 202 18.32 19.23 17.92
CA LEU A 202 17.05 18.61 18.27
C LEU A 202 16.92 18.52 19.79
N TYR A 203 17.99 18.12 20.48
CA TYR A 203 18.08 18.13 21.94
C TYR A 203 17.83 19.54 22.48
N VAL A 204 18.59 20.53 22.02
CA VAL A 204 18.48 21.92 22.50
C VAL A 204 17.07 22.48 22.31
N ALA A 205 16.44 22.23 21.16
CA ALA A 205 15.09 22.71 20.86
C ALA A 205 14.05 22.16 21.85
N ASN A 206 14.08 20.85 22.10
CA ASN A 206 13.05 20.17 22.90
C ASN A 206 13.27 20.35 24.41
N TYR A 207 14.52 20.31 24.88
CA TYR A 207 14.85 20.50 26.30
C TYR A 207 14.65 21.95 26.77
N SER A 208 14.82 22.94 25.90
CA SER A 208 14.68 24.35 26.30
C SER A 208 13.24 24.88 26.34
N LEU A 209 12.23 24.04 26.07
CA LEU A 209 10.82 24.42 25.85
C LEU A 209 10.16 25.16 27.02
N VAL A 210 10.62 24.95 28.26
CA VAL A 210 10.03 25.58 29.46
C VAL A 210 10.03 27.11 29.37
N VAL A 211 11.13 27.72 28.93
CA VAL A 211 11.25 29.18 28.89
C VAL A 211 10.39 29.81 27.79
N PRO A 212 10.35 29.30 26.56
CA PRO A 212 9.37 29.70 25.56
C PRO A 212 7.92 29.63 26.05
N ILE A 213 7.51 28.59 26.80
CA ILE A 213 6.16 28.54 27.39
C ILE A 213 5.92 29.72 28.36
N ILE A 214 6.89 30.03 29.23
CA ILE A 214 6.81 31.18 30.14
C ILE A 214 6.69 32.48 29.34
N ILE A 215 7.44 32.64 28.25
CA ILE A 215 7.38 33.82 27.37
C ILE A 215 6.01 33.93 26.70
N CYS A 216 5.44 32.83 26.22
CA CYS A 216 4.08 32.80 25.68
C CYS A 216 3.08 33.37 26.68
N ILE A 217 3.13 32.91 27.93
CA ILE A 217 2.24 33.37 28.99
C ILE A 217 2.45 34.86 29.29
N ILE A 218 3.70 35.33 29.38
CA ILE A 218 4.01 36.75 29.55
C ILE A 218 3.42 37.59 28.41
N PHE A 219 3.60 37.16 27.16
CA PHE A 219 3.06 37.84 25.99
C PHE A 219 1.53 37.85 26.01
N MET A 220 0.88 36.74 26.36
CA MET A 220 -0.57 36.66 26.54
C MET A 220 -1.08 37.67 27.59
N PHE A 221 -0.36 37.89 28.70
CA PHE A 221 -0.72 38.95 29.66
C PHE A 221 -0.55 40.37 29.12
N ILE A 222 0.42 40.58 28.21
CA ILE A 222 0.64 41.88 27.55
C ILE A 222 -0.52 42.21 26.61
N VAL A 223 -1.02 41.21 25.86
CA VAL A 223 -2.06 41.39 24.83
C VAL A 223 -3.47 41.04 25.29
N GLY A 224 -3.63 40.43 26.47
CA GLY A 224 -4.88 39.82 26.93
C GLY A 224 -6.05 40.78 27.13
N TYR A 225 -5.81 42.10 27.10
CA TYR A 225 -6.86 43.13 27.13
C TYR A 225 -6.89 44.02 25.88
N ASP A 226 -6.01 43.79 24.90
CA ASP A 226 -5.86 44.67 23.74
C ASP A 226 -7.11 44.67 22.86
N PHE A 227 -7.85 43.56 22.79
CA PHE A 227 -9.14 43.50 22.11
C PHE A 227 -10.16 44.50 22.68
N LEU A 228 -10.34 44.52 24.01
CA LEU A 228 -11.27 45.47 24.65
C LEU A 228 -10.76 46.90 24.61
N GLN A 229 -9.45 47.11 24.68
CA GLN A 229 -8.88 48.43 24.49
C GLN A 229 -9.13 48.95 23.07
N PHE A 230 -8.99 48.09 22.06
CA PHE A 230 -9.34 48.41 20.68
C PHE A 230 -10.84 48.67 20.53
N LEU A 231 -11.69 47.91 21.23
CA LEU A 231 -13.13 48.15 21.27
C LEU A 231 -13.47 49.55 21.81
N VAL A 232 -12.75 50.02 22.84
CA VAL A 232 -12.87 51.41 23.31
C VAL A 232 -12.48 52.40 22.22
N MET A 233 -11.41 52.12 21.46
CA MET A 233 -10.98 52.99 20.35
C MET A 233 -12.05 53.17 19.29
N ILE A 234 -12.73 52.08 18.88
CA ILE A 234 -13.72 52.14 17.80
C ILE A 234 -15.11 52.62 18.26
N THR A 235 -15.41 52.54 19.56
CA THR A 235 -16.70 52.98 20.13
C THR A 235 -16.66 54.38 20.72
N SER A 236 -15.47 54.94 20.95
CA SER A 236 -15.27 56.28 21.48
C SER A 236 -15.53 57.37 20.43
N TYR A 237 -15.97 58.55 20.88
CA TYR A 237 -16.19 59.70 19.99
C TYR A 237 -14.85 60.29 19.51
N GLY A 238 -14.79 60.78 18.26
CA GLY A 238 -13.70 61.68 17.81
C GLY A 238 -12.61 61.14 16.86
N LYS A 239 -12.61 59.88 16.43
CA LYS A 239 -11.65 59.44 15.36
C LYS A 239 -12.16 58.42 14.34
N SER A 240 -13.47 58.15 14.28
CA SER A 240 -14.00 57.18 13.31
C SER A 240 -14.69 57.89 12.13
N ASP A 241 -14.29 57.54 10.90
CA ASP A 241 -15.13 57.77 9.71
C ASP A 241 -16.50 57.07 9.87
N PHE A 242 -16.62 56.14 10.83
CA PHE A 242 -17.85 55.51 11.33
C PHE A 242 -18.61 56.38 12.36
N LYS A 243 -19.08 57.57 11.96
CA LYS A 243 -19.82 58.49 12.84
C LYS A 243 -21.13 57.94 13.46
N LYS A 244 -21.68 56.84 12.95
CA LYS A 244 -22.99 56.28 13.39
C LYS A 244 -22.91 55.22 14.52
N GLY A 245 -21.72 54.86 15.01
CA GLY A 245 -21.52 53.74 15.94
C GLY A 245 -20.98 54.07 17.34
N ASN A 246 -20.84 55.36 17.70
CA ASN A 246 -20.17 55.72 18.95
C ASN A 246 -21.15 55.71 20.13
N SER A 247 -21.11 54.66 20.94
CA SER A 247 -21.97 54.50 22.12
C SER A 247 -21.35 53.51 23.10
N ILE A 248 -21.51 53.76 24.41
CA ILE A 248 -21.15 52.79 25.46
C ILE A 248 -21.94 51.48 25.30
N TRP A 249 -23.15 51.54 24.75
CA TRP A 249 -23.97 50.34 24.51
C TRP A 249 -23.35 49.43 23.45
N ASN A 250 -22.67 49.98 22.44
CA ASN A 250 -21.95 49.16 21.46
C ASN A 250 -20.72 48.50 22.09
N PHE A 251 -20.02 49.19 23.00
CA PHE A 251 -18.96 48.60 23.80
C PHE A 251 -19.50 47.46 24.69
N ILE A 252 -20.61 47.69 25.41
CA ILE A 252 -21.24 46.70 26.27
C ILE A 252 -21.67 45.48 25.47
N LEU A 253 -22.38 45.69 24.35
CA LEU A 253 -22.88 44.60 23.51
C LEU A 253 -21.72 43.73 22.98
N ILE A 254 -20.75 44.34 22.30
CA ILE A 254 -19.63 43.60 21.69
C ILE A 254 -18.71 43.00 22.76
N GLY A 255 -18.44 43.73 23.84
CA GLY A 255 -17.62 43.25 24.95
C GLY A 255 -18.28 42.08 25.71
N THR A 256 -19.60 42.12 25.88
CA THR A 256 -20.36 41.02 26.49
C THR A 256 -20.37 39.80 25.56
N LEU A 257 -20.60 39.98 24.26
CA LEU A 257 -20.52 38.89 23.28
C LEU A 257 -19.12 38.24 23.26
N TYR A 258 -18.06 39.04 23.34
CA TYR A 258 -16.68 38.56 23.47
C TYR A 258 -16.48 37.72 24.73
N LEU A 259 -16.90 38.21 25.91
CA LEU A 259 -16.75 37.49 27.17
C LEU A 259 -17.63 36.23 27.22
N ILE A 260 -18.85 36.29 26.68
CA ILE A 260 -19.73 35.11 26.57
C ILE A 260 -19.10 34.08 25.64
N ASN A 261 -18.55 34.48 24.48
CA ASN A 261 -17.88 33.55 23.57
C ASN A 261 -16.77 32.78 24.29
N LEU A 262 -15.85 33.49 24.96
CA LEU A 262 -14.78 32.86 25.74
C LEU A 262 -15.30 31.99 26.88
N TYR A 263 -16.33 32.43 27.60
CA TYR A 263 -16.92 31.64 28.68
C TYR A 263 -17.60 30.36 28.15
N LEU A 264 -18.24 30.42 26.98
CA LEU A 264 -18.84 29.25 26.33
C LEU A 264 -17.76 28.28 25.81
N VAL A 265 -16.62 28.79 25.33
CA VAL A 265 -15.45 27.96 25.00
C VAL A 265 -14.90 27.26 26.25
N TYR A 266 -14.87 27.93 27.40
CA TYR A 266 -14.48 27.31 28.67
C TYR A 266 -15.48 26.26 29.18
N TYR A 267 -16.79 26.56 29.10
CA TYR A 267 -17.83 25.70 29.68
C TYR A 267 -18.17 24.49 28.80
N GLN A 268 -17.92 24.57 27.48
CA GLN A 268 -18.19 23.52 26.48
C GLN A 268 -19.53 22.78 26.66
N PRO A 269 -20.68 23.48 26.76
CA PRO A 269 -21.96 22.81 26.97
C PRO A 269 -22.33 21.95 25.74
N ALA A 270 -22.74 20.69 25.98
CA ALA A 270 -23.08 19.72 24.93
C ALA A 270 -24.05 20.28 23.86
N PHE A 271 -25.03 21.08 24.29
CA PHE A 271 -26.02 21.71 23.41
C PHE A 271 -25.41 22.67 22.35
N ILE A 272 -24.27 23.30 22.62
CA ILE A 272 -23.62 24.18 21.64
C ILE A 272 -23.04 23.38 20.48
N LYS A 273 -22.50 22.19 20.75
CA LYS A 273 -22.01 21.26 19.73
C LYS A 273 -23.19 20.81 18.84
N ASP A 274 -24.35 20.53 19.46
CA ASP A 274 -25.56 20.09 18.75
C ASP A 274 -26.17 21.18 17.84
N MET A 275 -26.08 22.47 18.24
CA MET A 275 -26.59 23.59 17.45
C MET A 275 -25.67 24.00 16.27
N GLY A 276 -24.46 23.46 16.18
CA GLY A 276 -23.49 23.84 15.14
C GLY A 276 -22.99 25.29 15.24
N ILE A 277 -23.03 25.91 16.42
CA ILE A 277 -22.56 27.28 16.62
C ILE A 277 -21.03 27.30 16.64
N VAL A 278 -20.42 28.04 15.71
CA VAL A 278 -18.97 28.22 15.65
C VAL A 278 -18.53 29.30 16.65
N LEU A 279 -17.90 28.88 17.75
CA LEU A 279 -17.27 29.77 18.72
C LEU A 279 -15.87 30.22 18.24
N LEU A 280 -15.40 31.37 18.74
CA LEU A 280 -14.10 31.91 18.32
C LEU A 280 -13.02 31.30 19.22
N GLN A 281 -12.13 30.50 18.62
CA GLN A 281 -11.13 29.76 19.40
C GLN A 281 -10.13 30.69 20.11
N PRO A 282 -9.57 30.32 21.28
CA PRO A 282 -8.71 31.19 22.08
C PRO A 282 -7.45 31.67 21.34
N PHE A 283 -6.86 30.81 20.50
CA PHE A 283 -5.72 31.19 19.66
C PHE A 283 -6.09 32.17 18.55
N ALA A 284 -7.30 32.10 18.00
CA ALA A 284 -7.78 33.11 17.05
C ALA A 284 -7.95 34.47 17.73
N VAL A 285 -8.52 34.49 18.94
CA VAL A 285 -8.60 35.71 19.77
C VAL A 285 -7.22 36.24 20.10
N LEU A 286 -6.25 35.36 20.39
CA LEU A 286 -4.86 35.73 20.69
C LEU A 286 -4.19 36.35 19.48
N ALA A 287 -4.33 35.74 18.29
CA ALA A 287 -3.79 36.27 17.04
C ALA A 287 -4.36 37.65 16.71
N ILE A 288 -5.69 37.81 16.84
CA ILE A 288 -6.36 39.11 16.65
C ILE A 288 -5.83 40.13 17.65
N SER A 289 -5.76 39.78 18.94
CA SER A 289 -5.27 40.68 19.99
C SER A 289 -3.81 41.05 19.79
N ALA A 290 -2.97 40.13 19.32
CA ALA A 290 -1.56 40.36 19.05
C ALA A 290 -1.34 41.24 17.81
N VAL A 291 -2.18 41.12 16.78
CA VAL A 291 -2.13 42.02 15.62
C VAL A 291 -2.61 43.41 16.02
N LEU A 292 -3.76 43.52 16.71
CA LEU A 292 -4.29 44.79 17.20
C LEU A 292 -3.30 45.49 18.16
N GLY A 293 -2.62 44.70 19.00
CA GLY A 293 -1.67 45.19 19.98
C GLY A 293 -0.48 45.94 19.37
N ILE A 294 -0.14 45.74 18.10
CA ILE A 294 0.90 46.52 17.40
C ILE A 294 0.61 48.02 17.47
N TRP A 295 -0.65 48.44 17.28
CA TRP A 295 -1.06 49.84 17.38
C TRP A 295 -1.42 50.26 18.82
N MET A 296 -1.95 49.33 19.62
CA MET A 296 -2.33 49.65 21.00
C MET A 296 -1.11 49.83 21.91
N PHE A 297 0.01 49.18 21.59
CA PHE A 297 1.25 49.28 22.37
C PHE A 297 1.90 50.68 22.27
N GLU A 298 1.82 51.36 21.12
CA GLU A 298 2.23 52.77 20.99
C GLU A 298 1.48 53.66 22.00
N LYS A 299 0.18 53.43 22.18
CA LYS A 299 -0.65 54.19 23.12
C LYS A 299 -0.36 53.86 24.59
N LYS A 300 0.30 52.75 24.90
CA LYS A 300 0.73 52.39 26.27
C LYS A 300 1.91 53.26 26.73
N GLU A 301 2.72 53.77 25.82
CA GLU A 301 3.90 54.61 26.11
C GLU A 301 3.54 55.98 26.67
N SER A 302 2.44 56.60 26.22
CA SER A 302 2.06 57.98 26.62
C SER A 302 1.76 58.15 28.11
N VAL A 303 1.73 57.04 28.86
CA VAL A 303 1.35 56.99 30.29
C VAL A 303 2.45 56.34 31.14
N ASN A 304 3.33 55.52 30.58
CA ASN A 304 4.33 54.76 31.34
C ASN A 304 5.72 54.90 30.70
N SER A 305 6.64 55.56 31.40
CA SER A 305 7.96 55.99 30.88
C SER A 305 9.06 54.91 30.92
N MET A 306 8.71 53.63 31.11
CA MET A 306 9.70 52.56 31.37
C MET A 306 10.56 52.20 30.14
N LEU A 307 9.98 52.23 28.94
CA LEU A 307 10.69 51.90 27.70
C LEU A 307 10.07 52.68 26.53
N PRO A 308 10.86 53.41 25.73
CA PRO A 308 10.32 54.09 24.57
C PRO A 308 9.83 53.10 23.51
N PHE A 309 8.66 53.37 22.92
CA PHE A 309 8.06 52.53 21.89
C PHE A 309 8.95 52.48 20.64
N ASN A 310 9.40 53.66 20.19
CA ASN A 310 10.27 53.79 19.02
C ASN A 310 11.76 53.78 19.42
N PRO A 311 12.56 52.78 19.00
CA PRO A 311 12.19 51.52 18.36
C PRO A 311 12.15 50.32 19.34
N LEU A 312 12.59 50.50 20.59
CA LEU A 312 12.88 49.39 21.51
C LEU A 312 11.62 48.62 21.92
N GLY A 313 10.56 49.31 22.32
CA GLY A 313 9.31 48.68 22.73
C GLY A 313 8.62 47.90 21.62
N ALA A 314 8.61 48.41 20.39
CA ALA A 314 7.99 47.71 19.27
C ALA A 314 8.77 46.46 18.85
N ILE A 315 10.11 46.49 18.90
CA ILE A 315 10.95 45.31 18.65
C ILE A 315 10.72 44.27 19.75
N LEU A 316 10.61 44.68 21.03
CA LEU A 316 10.35 43.77 22.14
C LEU A 316 9.01 43.07 21.97
N TYR A 317 7.98 43.83 21.60
CA TYR A 317 6.65 43.30 21.34
C TYR A 317 6.66 42.21 20.26
N LEU A 318 7.27 42.50 19.10
CA LEU A 318 7.37 41.52 18.01
C LEU A 318 8.19 40.30 18.41
N THR A 319 9.27 40.50 19.17
CA THR A 319 10.15 39.42 19.64
C THR A 319 9.40 38.42 20.54
N LEU A 320 8.64 38.91 21.51
CA LEU A 320 7.81 38.06 22.37
C LEU A 320 6.68 37.38 21.57
N GLY A 321 6.11 38.09 20.59
CA GLY A 321 5.12 37.54 19.67
C GLY A 321 5.67 36.41 18.79
N ILE A 322 6.89 36.57 18.24
CA ILE A 322 7.56 35.53 17.44
C ILE A 322 7.77 34.26 18.25
N ILE A 323 8.26 34.36 19.49
CA ILE A 323 8.41 33.20 20.39
C ILE A 323 7.06 32.55 20.65
N THR A 324 6.01 33.36 20.86
CA THR A 324 4.67 32.86 21.15
C THR A 324 4.10 32.06 19.98
N PHE A 325 4.04 32.63 18.79
CA PHE A 325 3.44 31.96 17.63
C PHE A 325 4.32 30.83 17.08
N SER A 326 5.64 30.92 17.18
CA SER A 326 6.52 29.79 16.84
C SER A 326 6.36 28.61 17.80
N THR A 327 6.15 28.85 19.10
CA THR A 327 5.91 27.77 20.08
C THR A 327 4.53 27.13 19.89
N ILE A 328 3.49 27.92 19.59
CA ILE A 328 2.16 27.37 19.25
C ILE A 328 2.25 26.54 17.97
N SER A 329 2.93 27.06 16.94
CA SER A 329 3.13 26.34 15.68
C SER A 329 3.92 25.05 15.89
N PHE A 330 4.94 25.06 16.76
CA PHE A 330 5.72 23.89 17.13
C PHE A 330 4.84 22.81 17.78
N GLY A 331 3.93 23.19 18.68
CA GLY A 331 2.97 22.25 19.29
C GLY A 331 2.06 21.55 18.29
N TYR A 332 1.46 22.31 17.36
CA TYR A 332 0.66 21.72 16.28
C TYR A 332 1.49 20.89 15.30
N ALA A 333 2.67 21.37 14.90
CA ALA A 333 3.52 20.69 13.93
C ALA A 333 4.13 19.38 14.46
N THR A 334 4.22 19.22 15.79
CA THR A 334 4.67 17.99 16.44
C THR A 334 3.53 17.12 16.98
N ALA A 335 2.27 17.52 16.74
CA ALA A 335 1.08 16.91 17.35
C ALA A 335 1.21 16.71 18.86
N ASN A 336 1.88 17.65 19.56
CA ASN A 336 2.03 17.63 21.02
C ASN A 336 0.82 18.32 21.65
N ASP A 337 -0.25 17.55 21.81
CA ASP A 337 -1.55 18.01 22.29
C ASP A 337 -1.52 18.59 23.71
N ALA A 338 -0.63 18.10 24.57
CA ALA A 338 -0.38 18.69 25.88
C ALA A 338 0.18 20.12 25.78
N LEU A 339 1.08 20.39 24.82
CA LEU A 339 1.61 21.74 24.58
C LEU A 339 0.52 22.68 24.06
N ILE A 340 -0.25 22.22 23.08
CA ILE A 340 -1.38 22.95 22.51
C ILE A 340 -2.36 23.33 23.62
N THR A 341 -2.79 22.35 24.42
CA THR A 341 -3.71 22.55 25.55
C THR A 341 -3.16 23.58 26.55
N THR A 342 -1.89 23.42 26.94
CA THR A 342 -1.24 24.31 27.91
C THR A 342 -1.34 25.76 27.47
N LEU A 343 -1.00 26.03 26.20
CA LEU A 343 -1.00 27.38 25.65
C LEU A 343 -2.42 27.89 25.38
N GLU A 344 -3.33 27.03 24.95
CA GLU A 344 -4.72 27.39 24.63
C GLU A 344 -5.50 27.77 25.89
N LEU A 345 -5.44 26.93 26.93
CA LEU A 345 -6.09 27.22 28.20
C LEU A 345 -5.45 28.44 28.90
N SER A 346 -4.13 28.60 28.79
CA SER A 346 -3.46 29.81 29.29
C SER A 346 -4.00 31.06 28.59
N ALA A 347 -4.08 31.05 27.25
CA ALA A 347 -4.63 32.15 26.48
C ALA A 347 -6.10 32.43 26.87
N LEU A 348 -6.91 31.38 26.99
CA LEU A 348 -8.32 31.48 27.37
C LEU A 348 -8.50 32.12 28.76
N TYR A 349 -7.82 31.60 29.78
CA TYR A 349 -7.94 32.11 31.15
C TYR A 349 -7.48 33.56 31.24
N ILE A 350 -6.36 33.90 30.59
CA ILE A 350 -5.82 35.26 30.57
C ILE A 350 -6.77 36.22 29.84
N GLN A 351 -7.34 35.82 28.70
CA GLN A 351 -8.28 36.64 27.94
C GLN A 351 -9.60 36.87 28.70
N ILE A 352 -10.11 35.86 29.42
CA ILE A 352 -11.29 36.03 30.28
C ILE A 352 -10.96 36.94 31.46
N GLY A 353 -9.88 36.66 32.18
CA GLY A 353 -9.52 37.41 33.39
C GLY A 353 -9.18 38.87 33.08
N MET A 354 -8.23 39.09 32.17
CA MET A 354 -7.83 40.45 31.76
C MET A 354 -8.96 41.17 31.02
N GLY A 355 -9.73 40.45 30.20
CA GLY A 355 -10.91 40.97 29.52
C GLY A 355 -11.96 41.47 30.51
N LEU A 356 -12.41 40.62 31.44
CA LEU A 356 -13.42 41.01 32.44
C LEU A 356 -12.91 42.15 33.34
N GLY A 357 -11.63 42.10 33.72
CA GLY A 357 -10.93 43.17 34.43
C GLY A 357 -11.08 44.53 33.75
N ILE A 358 -10.74 44.58 32.46
CA ILE A 358 -10.82 45.81 31.67
C ILE A 358 -12.25 46.18 31.29
N PHE A 359 -13.14 45.22 31.10
CA PHE A 359 -14.55 45.48 30.84
C PHE A 359 -15.19 46.28 32.00
N VAL A 360 -15.00 45.83 33.23
CA VAL A 360 -15.48 46.53 34.44
C VAL A 360 -14.80 47.90 34.61
N TYR A 361 -13.49 47.98 34.34
CA TYR A 361 -12.75 49.24 34.37
C TYR A 361 -13.32 50.31 33.43
N VAL A 362 -13.67 49.92 32.21
CA VAL A 362 -14.24 50.86 31.23
C VAL A 362 -15.61 51.35 31.69
N LEU A 363 -16.45 50.46 32.24
CA LEU A 363 -17.76 50.84 32.76
C LEU A 363 -17.64 51.78 33.97
N ALA A 364 -16.77 51.49 34.93
CA ALA A 364 -16.60 52.30 36.12
C ALA A 364 -16.06 53.70 35.78
N ASN A 365 -15.03 53.80 34.95
CA ASN A 365 -14.35 55.07 34.70
C ASN A 365 -15.00 55.93 33.61
N PHE A 366 -15.55 55.31 32.56
CA PHE A 366 -15.89 56.04 31.33
C PHE A 366 -17.38 56.12 31.02
N TRP A 367 -18.27 55.53 31.82
CA TRP A 367 -19.72 55.58 31.59
C TRP A 367 -20.25 57.01 31.33
N THR A 368 -19.95 57.95 32.23
CA THR A 368 -20.37 59.36 32.10
C THR A 368 -19.68 60.05 30.91
N LYS A 369 -18.42 59.69 30.64
CA LYS A 369 -17.62 60.25 29.54
C LYS A 369 -18.16 59.87 28.17
N TYR A 370 -18.61 58.63 28.00
CA TYR A 370 -19.32 58.18 26.81
C TYR A 370 -20.66 58.92 26.64
N LYS A 371 -21.42 59.15 27.71
CA LYS A 371 -22.66 59.96 27.65
C LYS A 371 -22.40 61.41 27.22
N ASN A 372 -21.28 61.97 27.68
CA ASN A 372 -20.85 63.32 27.34
C ASN A 372 -20.17 63.45 25.97
N LYS A 373 -20.10 62.35 25.19
CA LYS A 373 -19.48 62.30 23.85
C LYS A 373 -18.00 62.69 23.82
N GLU A 374 -17.27 62.38 24.88
CA GLU A 374 -15.84 62.66 24.99
C GLU A 374 -14.98 61.59 24.28
N GLU A 375 -13.74 61.96 23.92
CA GLU A 375 -12.75 61.07 23.29
C GLU A 375 -12.07 60.15 24.31
N VAL A 376 -12.85 59.26 24.93
CA VAL A 376 -12.43 58.27 25.93
C VAL A 376 -11.16 57.51 25.56
N TYR A 377 -10.95 57.15 24.29
CA TYR A 377 -9.78 56.36 23.89
C TYR A 377 -8.44 57.07 24.15
N LYS A 378 -8.40 58.41 24.18
CA LYS A 378 -7.18 59.18 24.52
C LYS A 378 -6.92 59.21 26.02
N GLN A 379 -7.97 59.03 26.81
CA GLN A 379 -7.96 59.13 28.27
C GLN A 379 -7.95 57.74 28.94
N PHE A 380 -7.73 56.67 28.16
CA PHE A 380 -7.95 55.29 28.60
C PHE A 380 -7.20 54.91 29.88
N TYR A 381 -6.02 55.47 30.14
CA TYR A 381 -5.24 55.16 31.34
C TYR A 381 -5.33 56.23 32.45
N ILE A 382 -6.13 57.28 32.25
CA ILE A 382 -6.36 58.30 33.27
C ILE A 382 -7.29 57.70 34.33
N THR A 383 -6.91 57.84 35.60
CA THR A 383 -7.69 57.32 36.73
C THR A 383 -8.80 58.30 37.10
N TYR A 384 -10.06 57.84 37.09
CA TYR A 384 -11.22 58.62 37.55
C TYR A 384 -11.84 58.04 38.84
N GLN A 385 -12.20 56.75 38.80
CA GLN A 385 -12.76 56.00 39.91
C GLN A 385 -11.88 54.80 40.26
N VAL A 386 -11.58 53.96 39.28
CA VAL A 386 -10.79 52.74 39.45
C VAL A 386 -9.43 52.93 38.77
N PRO A 387 -8.31 52.83 39.50
CA PRO A 387 -6.99 52.86 38.89
C PRO A 387 -6.75 51.69 37.93
N PHE A 388 -6.03 51.91 36.83
CA PHE A 388 -5.77 50.88 35.83
C PHE A 388 -5.06 49.63 36.40
N PHE A 389 -4.14 49.82 37.37
CA PHE A 389 -3.46 48.69 38.00
C PHE A 389 -4.41 47.80 38.84
N VAL A 390 -5.48 48.37 39.41
CA VAL A 390 -6.51 47.62 40.15
C VAL A 390 -7.29 46.73 39.20
N ALA A 391 -7.65 47.25 38.03
CA ALA A 391 -8.31 46.46 36.98
C ALA A 391 -7.46 45.29 36.50
N ARG A 392 -6.15 45.51 36.32
CA ARG A 392 -5.20 44.42 36.01
C ARG A 392 -5.08 43.42 37.16
N GLY A 393 -5.02 43.90 38.40
CA GLY A 393 -5.00 43.04 39.60
C GLY A 393 -6.23 42.16 39.70
N MET A 394 -7.42 42.70 39.43
CA MET A 394 -8.66 41.92 39.35
C MET A 394 -8.58 40.85 38.26
N GLY A 395 -8.04 41.20 37.09
CA GLY A 395 -7.80 40.23 36.01
C GLY A 395 -6.89 39.08 36.46
N TRP A 396 -5.78 39.38 37.16
CA TRP A 396 -4.90 38.36 37.74
C TRP A 396 -5.61 37.43 38.72
N VAL A 397 -6.44 37.99 39.62
CA VAL A 397 -7.22 37.18 40.58
C VAL A 397 -8.16 36.22 39.85
N ILE A 398 -8.81 36.66 38.77
CA ILE A 398 -9.68 35.81 37.96
C ILE A 398 -8.88 34.70 37.25
N VAL A 399 -7.70 35.01 36.71
CA VAL A 399 -6.82 33.97 36.11
C VAL A 399 -6.41 32.95 37.16
N LEU A 400 -6.01 33.38 38.36
CA LEU A 400 -5.66 32.49 39.46
C LEU A 400 -6.85 31.62 39.88
N TYR A 401 -8.06 32.19 39.92
CA TYR A 401 -9.27 31.42 40.19
C TYR A 401 -9.43 30.25 39.21
N PHE A 402 -9.31 30.48 37.90
CA PHE A 402 -9.41 29.40 36.90
C PHE A 402 -8.28 28.37 37.03
N LEU A 403 -7.05 28.81 37.32
CA LEU A 403 -5.91 27.92 37.51
C LEU A 403 -6.09 27.00 38.73
N PHE A 404 -6.61 27.53 39.84
CA PHE A 404 -6.84 26.72 41.05
C PHE A 404 -8.12 25.89 40.98
N SER A 405 -9.19 26.39 40.37
CA SER A 405 -10.46 25.66 40.24
C SER A 405 -10.33 24.40 39.37
N THR A 406 -9.36 24.39 38.44
CA THR A 406 -9.04 23.26 37.57
C THR A 406 -7.92 22.36 38.13
N ASN A 407 -7.67 22.41 39.44
CA ASN A 407 -6.58 21.66 40.10
C ASN A 407 -5.22 21.85 39.43
N ARG A 408 -4.94 23.04 38.90
CA ARG A 408 -3.70 23.40 38.21
C ARG A 408 -3.44 22.55 36.96
N PHE A 409 -4.49 22.15 36.24
CA PHE A 409 -4.39 21.32 35.04
C PHE A 409 -3.40 21.87 34.00
N VAL A 410 -3.37 23.19 33.77
CA VAL A 410 -2.40 23.85 32.87
C VAL A 410 -0.95 23.54 33.26
N PHE A 411 -0.65 23.46 34.56
CA PHE A 411 0.70 23.13 35.02
C PHE A 411 1.04 21.66 34.78
N SER A 412 0.11 20.74 35.07
CA SER A 412 0.31 19.31 34.79
C SER A 412 0.45 19.05 33.29
N SER A 413 -0.38 19.68 32.46
CA SER A 413 -0.30 19.62 31.00
C SER A 413 1.02 20.19 30.47
N SER A 414 1.55 21.26 31.08
CA SER A 414 2.85 21.82 30.69
C SER A 414 4.02 20.86 30.96
N LYS A 415 3.93 20.05 32.02
CA LYS A 415 4.91 18.99 32.30
C LYS A 415 4.78 17.85 31.30
N ALA A 416 3.55 17.45 30.96
CA ALA A 416 3.32 16.46 29.93
C ALA A 416 3.87 16.90 28.57
N ALA A 417 3.66 18.17 28.20
CA ALA A 417 4.21 18.78 27.00
C ALA A 417 5.75 18.70 26.95
N TYR A 418 6.40 19.02 28.07
CA TYR A 418 7.85 18.95 28.22
C TYR A 418 8.37 17.51 28.07
N TYR A 419 7.77 16.55 28.77
CA TYR A 419 8.20 15.15 28.70
C TYR A 419 7.91 14.51 27.33
N ASN A 420 6.81 14.86 26.66
CA ASN A 420 6.56 14.47 25.27
C ASN A 420 7.69 14.95 24.35
N SER A 421 8.11 16.21 24.51
CA SER A 421 9.16 16.80 23.67
C SER A 421 10.52 16.12 23.91
N ILE A 422 10.83 15.74 25.15
CA ILE A 422 12.05 14.96 25.45
C ILE A 422 11.95 13.54 24.89
N ALA A 423 10.79 12.89 25.05
CA ALA A 423 10.57 11.54 24.55
C ALA A 423 10.75 11.47 23.03
N ASP A 424 10.28 12.49 22.29
CA ASP A 424 10.48 12.63 20.85
C ASP A 424 11.96 12.64 20.45
N VAL A 425 12.86 13.23 21.26
CA VAL A 425 14.31 13.19 21.02
C VAL A 425 14.82 11.75 21.10
N TYR A 426 14.46 11.03 22.16
CA TYR A 426 14.91 9.65 22.36
C TYR A 426 14.32 8.70 21.32
N LEU A 427 13.06 8.90 20.94
CA LEU A 427 12.41 8.15 19.86
C LEU A 427 13.15 8.37 18.53
N TYR A 428 13.53 9.61 18.20
CA TYR A 428 14.29 9.90 16.97
C TYR A 428 15.70 9.28 16.98
N THR A 429 16.35 9.24 18.15
CA THR A 429 17.70 8.66 18.30
C THR A 429 17.72 7.14 18.46
N GLY A 430 16.57 6.47 18.42
CA GLY A 430 16.44 5.00 18.56
C GLY A 430 16.68 4.48 19.98
N GLN A 431 16.50 5.33 20.99
CA GLN A 431 16.62 4.98 22.41
C GLN A 431 15.23 4.71 23.01
N ASP A 432 14.57 3.67 22.50
CA ASP A 432 13.14 3.41 22.74
C ASP A 432 12.77 3.25 24.21
N GLU A 433 13.61 2.59 25.01
CA GLU A 433 13.35 2.44 26.47
C GLU A 433 13.28 3.78 27.20
N LEU A 434 14.20 4.70 26.87
CA LEU A 434 14.20 6.06 27.42
C LEU A 434 13.00 6.85 26.89
N ALA A 435 12.69 6.74 25.60
CA ALA A 435 11.50 7.38 25.02
C ALA A 435 10.22 6.95 25.75
N VAL A 436 10.02 5.64 25.94
CA VAL A 436 8.89 5.07 26.67
C VAL A 436 8.83 5.57 28.12
N SER A 437 9.98 5.68 28.80
CA SER A 437 10.02 6.21 30.16
C SER A 437 9.51 7.66 30.24
N PHE A 438 9.93 8.52 29.31
CA PHE A 438 9.48 9.91 29.26
C PHE A 438 8.04 10.04 28.77
N TYR A 439 7.58 9.22 27.84
CA TYR A 439 6.15 9.19 27.48
C TYR A 439 5.27 8.72 28.64
N LYS A 440 5.73 7.79 29.47
CA LYS A 440 5.03 7.42 30.72
C LYS A 440 4.97 8.59 31.69
N GLU A 441 6.06 9.31 31.87
CA GLU A 441 6.06 10.54 32.68
C GLU A 441 5.07 11.58 32.12
N ALA A 442 5.02 11.76 30.80
CA ALA A 442 4.04 12.63 30.17
C ALA A 442 2.60 12.17 30.44
N TYR A 443 2.33 10.87 30.25
CA TYR A 443 1.04 10.25 30.57
C TYR A 443 0.65 10.38 32.04
N THR A 444 1.59 10.23 32.98
CA THR A 444 1.32 10.40 34.42
C THR A 444 0.92 11.84 34.77
N ASN A 445 1.50 12.83 34.09
CA ASN A 445 1.13 14.24 34.28
C ASN A 445 -0.20 14.59 33.59
N GLU A 446 -0.52 13.94 32.46
CA GLU A 446 -1.77 14.15 31.74
C GLU A 446 -2.24 12.87 31.03
N PHE A 447 -3.00 12.00 31.71
CA PHE A 447 -3.35 10.68 31.15
C PHE A 447 -4.24 10.71 29.89
N GLN A 448 -4.87 11.85 29.61
CA GLN A 448 -5.74 12.05 28.45
C GLN A 448 -4.99 12.61 27.23
N ASN A 449 -3.66 12.75 27.29
CA ASN A 449 -2.90 13.28 26.16
C ASN A 449 -2.74 12.22 25.06
N GLN A 450 -3.14 12.57 23.84
CA GLN A 450 -3.11 11.71 22.67
C GLN A 450 -1.67 11.35 22.28
N ARG A 451 -0.72 12.29 22.34
CA ARG A 451 0.66 12.10 21.88
C ARG A 451 1.36 10.91 22.55
N SER A 452 1.44 10.92 23.89
CA SER A 452 2.08 9.83 24.64
C SER A 452 1.24 8.57 24.63
N SER A 453 -0.09 8.68 24.75
CA SER A 453 -0.98 7.51 24.78
C SER A 453 -0.89 6.74 23.46
N TYR A 454 -0.92 7.44 22.32
CA TYR A 454 -0.77 6.81 21.00
C TYR A 454 0.60 6.14 20.82
N THR A 455 1.68 6.81 21.23
CA THR A 455 3.04 6.27 21.10
C THR A 455 3.26 5.07 22.03
N LEU A 456 2.74 5.12 23.26
CA LEU A 456 2.76 3.99 24.19
C LEU A 456 1.90 2.83 23.67
N ALA A 457 0.73 3.10 23.08
CA ALA A 457 -0.15 2.08 22.54
C ALA A 457 0.53 1.30 21.40
N THR A 458 1.12 2.02 20.44
CA THR A 458 1.86 1.41 19.32
C THR A 458 3.07 0.61 19.81
N TYR A 459 3.82 1.12 20.79
CA TYR A 459 4.92 0.38 21.42
C TYR A 459 4.44 -0.93 22.06
N TYR A 460 3.39 -0.88 22.89
CA TYR A 460 2.87 -2.07 23.56
C TYR A 460 2.19 -3.06 22.59
N GLU A 461 1.61 -2.59 21.50
CA GLU A 461 1.08 -3.46 20.43
C GLU A 461 2.21 -4.25 19.76
N GLN A 462 3.34 -3.60 19.46
CA GLN A 462 4.53 -4.26 18.89
C GLN A 462 5.11 -5.33 19.84
N GLN A 463 5.06 -5.08 21.15
CA GLN A 463 5.47 -6.04 22.18
C GLN A 463 4.43 -7.15 22.45
N ALA A 464 3.32 -7.19 21.71
CA ALA A 464 2.19 -8.10 21.92
C ALA A 464 1.51 -8.00 23.30
N GLU A 465 1.69 -6.88 24.01
CA GLU A 465 1.10 -6.55 25.31
C GLU A 465 -0.31 -5.95 25.13
N LYS A 466 -1.27 -6.80 24.76
CA LYS A 466 -2.61 -6.38 24.28
C LYS A 466 -3.39 -5.52 25.26
N GLU A 467 -3.37 -5.83 26.55
CA GLU A 467 -4.14 -5.09 27.57
C GLU A 467 -3.62 -3.65 27.73
N LEU A 468 -2.29 -3.48 27.76
CA LEU A 468 -1.66 -2.17 27.83
C LEU A 468 -1.88 -1.38 26.55
N ALA A 469 -1.70 -2.01 25.38
CA ALA A 469 -1.96 -1.38 24.09
C ALA A 469 -3.40 -0.85 24.02
N PHE A 470 -4.39 -1.68 24.38
CA PHE A 470 -5.79 -1.29 24.43
C PHE A 470 -6.03 -0.08 25.36
N LYS A 471 -5.53 -0.15 26.60
CA LYS A 471 -5.66 0.93 27.59
C LYS A 471 -5.12 2.26 27.04
N TYR A 472 -3.97 2.24 26.39
CA TYR A 472 -3.37 3.46 25.85
C TYR A 472 -4.11 3.96 24.60
N TYR A 473 -4.57 3.08 23.70
CA TYR A 473 -5.40 3.49 22.57
C TYR A 473 -6.73 4.10 23.01
N GLU A 474 -7.40 3.53 24.01
CA GLU A 474 -8.62 4.09 24.59
C GLU A 474 -8.36 5.49 25.18
N ASN A 475 -7.26 5.66 25.91
CA ASN A 475 -6.90 6.97 26.47
C ASN A 475 -6.61 8.02 25.40
N ALA A 476 -6.06 7.62 24.25
CA ALA A 476 -5.81 8.53 23.13
C ALA A 476 -7.10 9.12 22.53
N LEU A 477 -8.27 8.54 22.81
CA LEU A 477 -9.58 9.04 22.35
C LEU A 477 -10.28 9.99 23.34
N ASN A 478 -9.72 10.21 24.53
CA ASN A 478 -10.47 10.91 25.59
C ASN A 478 -10.57 12.42 25.42
N LYS A 479 -9.64 13.06 24.70
CA LYS A 479 -9.52 14.53 24.68
C LYS A 479 -9.53 15.12 23.28
N ASN A 480 -8.49 14.82 22.51
CA ASN A 480 -8.37 15.22 21.11
C ASN A 480 -8.60 13.97 20.27
N THR A 481 -9.87 13.67 19.98
CA THR A 481 -10.17 12.62 19.02
C THR A 481 -9.62 13.05 17.66
N SER A 482 -9.18 12.08 16.87
CA SER A 482 -8.75 12.29 15.49
C SER A 482 -9.12 11.07 14.67
N PRO A 483 -9.29 11.18 13.35
CA PRO A 483 -9.50 10.02 12.49
C PRO A 483 -8.41 8.95 12.66
N PHE A 484 -7.17 9.38 12.95
CA PHE A 484 -6.02 8.53 13.27
C PHE A 484 -6.26 7.67 14.51
N ALA A 485 -6.70 8.28 15.62
CA ALA A 485 -6.95 7.57 16.87
C ALA A 485 -8.09 6.53 16.73
N TYR A 486 -9.20 6.91 16.08
CA TYR A 486 -10.30 5.98 15.77
C TYR A 486 -9.84 4.81 14.90
N THR A 487 -9.03 5.11 13.88
CA THR A 487 -8.50 4.10 12.98
C THR A 487 -7.49 3.19 13.67
N ALA A 488 -6.63 3.71 14.54
CA ALA A 488 -5.67 2.90 15.27
C ALA A 488 -6.35 1.89 16.20
N LEU A 489 -7.31 2.34 17.01
CA LEU A 489 -8.05 1.43 17.88
C LEU A 489 -8.94 0.45 17.09
N SER A 490 -9.56 0.89 15.99
CA SER A 490 -10.28 -0.01 15.10
C SER A 490 -9.35 -1.08 14.50
N ASN A 491 -8.16 -0.71 14.03
CA ASN A 491 -7.20 -1.67 13.51
C ASN A 491 -6.69 -2.62 14.58
N PHE A 492 -6.44 -2.13 15.79
CA PHE A 492 -6.12 -2.99 16.95
C PHE A 492 -7.23 -4.04 17.15
N TYR A 493 -8.50 -3.64 17.10
CA TYR A 493 -9.62 -4.59 17.16
C TYR A 493 -9.62 -5.59 15.99
N ILE A 494 -9.39 -5.16 14.75
CA ILE A 494 -9.36 -6.08 13.60
C ILE A 494 -8.20 -7.07 13.72
N ASN A 495 -7.02 -6.62 14.11
CA ASN A 495 -5.83 -7.45 14.31
C ASN A 495 -6.04 -8.49 15.44
N ASN A 496 -6.99 -8.23 16.35
CA ASN A 496 -7.41 -9.12 17.42
C ASN A 496 -8.70 -9.89 17.10
N ASN A 497 -9.12 -9.96 15.83
CA ASN A 497 -10.34 -10.64 15.37
C ASN A 497 -11.66 -10.11 15.99
N GLN A 498 -11.67 -8.86 16.45
CA GLN A 498 -12.83 -8.18 17.05
C GLN A 498 -13.51 -7.23 16.05
N LEU A 499 -14.13 -7.80 15.00
CA LEU A 499 -14.70 -7.00 13.89
C LEU A 499 -15.88 -6.10 14.30
N PHE A 500 -16.74 -6.51 15.24
CA PHE A 500 -17.86 -5.68 15.71
C PHE A 500 -17.39 -4.45 16.50
N PRO A 501 -16.50 -4.58 17.52
CA PRO A 501 -15.87 -3.41 18.15
C PRO A 501 -15.16 -2.50 17.15
N ALA A 502 -14.44 -3.08 16.17
CA ALA A 502 -13.79 -2.30 15.11
C ALA A 502 -14.79 -1.46 14.31
N MET A 503 -15.93 -2.05 13.95
CA MET A 503 -17.00 -1.36 13.21
C MET A 503 -17.62 -0.22 14.03
N PHE A 504 -17.98 -0.48 15.30
CA PHE A 504 -18.54 0.54 16.17
C PHE A 504 -17.55 1.70 16.41
N MET A 505 -16.27 1.40 16.58
CA MET A 505 -15.22 2.42 16.72
C MET A 505 -15.13 3.34 15.50
N ILE A 506 -15.19 2.80 14.28
CA ILE A 506 -15.20 3.61 13.06
C ILE A 506 -16.51 4.40 12.93
N GLN A 507 -17.65 3.79 13.28
CA GLN A 507 -18.94 4.49 13.28
C GLN A 507 -18.97 5.65 14.27
N ASP A 508 -18.39 5.49 15.45
CA ASP A 508 -18.23 6.57 16.43
C ASP A 508 -17.32 7.66 15.87
N GLY A 509 -16.20 7.30 15.23
CA GLY A 509 -15.36 8.27 14.52
C GLY A 509 -16.09 9.04 13.43
N LEU A 510 -16.99 8.38 12.68
CA LEU A 510 -17.82 9.04 11.66
C LEU A 510 -18.94 9.92 12.23
N LYS A 511 -19.24 9.87 13.55
CA LYS A 511 -20.12 10.86 14.18
C LYS A 511 -19.41 12.21 14.30
N ASP A 512 -18.12 12.19 14.65
CA ASP A 512 -17.30 13.40 14.76
C ASP A 512 -16.72 13.84 13.40
N TYR A 513 -16.40 12.88 12.52
CA TYR A 513 -15.79 13.10 11.21
C TYR A 513 -16.62 12.47 10.06
N PRO A 514 -17.85 12.93 9.79
CA PRO A 514 -18.82 12.25 8.92
C PRO A 514 -18.42 12.09 7.44
N ASN A 515 -17.41 12.84 7.01
CA ASN A 515 -16.90 12.87 5.63
C ASN A 515 -15.42 12.47 5.54
N ASP A 516 -14.81 11.94 6.60
CA ASP A 516 -13.41 11.49 6.52
C ASP A 516 -13.31 10.27 5.58
N PRO A 517 -12.54 10.37 4.47
CA PRO A 517 -12.48 9.32 3.46
C PRO A 517 -11.82 8.03 3.99
N HIS A 518 -10.91 8.14 4.96
CA HIS A 518 -10.17 7.01 5.52
C HIS A 518 -11.09 6.15 6.40
N LEU A 519 -11.84 6.79 7.31
CA LEU A 519 -12.85 6.13 8.13
C LEU A 519 -13.95 5.51 7.27
N LEU A 520 -14.44 6.22 6.25
CA LEU A 520 -15.43 5.69 5.30
C LEU A 520 -14.91 4.46 4.56
N ASN A 521 -13.68 4.50 4.02
CA ASN A 521 -13.06 3.36 3.36
C ASN A 521 -12.88 2.17 4.32
N ASN A 522 -12.43 2.42 5.55
CA ASN A 522 -12.25 1.38 6.56
C ASN A 522 -13.59 0.74 6.97
N LEU A 523 -14.65 1.53 7.08
CA LEU A 523 -15.99 1.00 7.31
C LEU A 523 -16.45 0.11 6.15
N GLY A 524 -16.23 0.54 4.91
CA GLY A 524 -16.48 -0.28 3.71
C GLY A 524 -15.69 -1.59 3.73
N TYR A 525 -14.43 -1.54 4.14
CA TYR A 525 -13.56 -2.71 4.29
C TYR A 525 -14.10 -3.69 5.32
N ILE A 526 -14.56 -3.21 6.49
CA ILE A 526 -15.15 -4.03 7.56
C ILE A 526 -16.48 -4.65 7.08
N TYR A 527 -17.38 -3.87 6.47
CA TYR A 527 -18.65 -4.37 5.94
C TYR A 527 -18.47 -5.47 4.90
N ARG A 528 -17.41 -5.38 4.10
CA ARG A 528 -17.07 -6.44 3.15
C ARG A 528 -16.68 -7.74 3.85
N ILE A 529 -15.91 -7.71 4.94
CA ILE A 529 -15.50 -8.94 5.64
C ILE A 529 -16.72 -9.73 6.12
N PHE A 530 -17.80 -9.04 6.52
CA PHE A 530 -19.09 -9.66 6.85
C PHE A 530 -19.81 -10.32 5.64
N SER A 531 -19.19 -10.35 4.46
CA SER A 531 -19.53 -11.13 3.24
C SER A 531 -20.90 -10.86 2.60
N GLU A 532 -21.71 -9.95 3.16
CA GLU A 532 -23.01 -9.55 2.64
C GLU A 532 -23.25 -8.07 2.98
N SER A 533 -23.03 -7.14 2.04
CA SER A 533 -23.80 -5.87 2.01
C SER A 533 -23.48 -5.00 0.79
N ASP A 534 -24.53 -4.42 0.20
CA ASP A 534 -24.42 -3.22 -0.65
C ASP A 534 -23.77 -2.05 0.11
N SER A 535 -23.77 -2.10 1.45
CA SER A 535 -23.10 -1.14 2.34
C SER A 535 -21.61 -1.01 2.08
N ALA A 536 -20.89 -2.09 1.77
CA ALA A 536 -19.46 -2.00 1.44
C ALA A 536 -19.23 -1.05 0.24
N ALA A 537 -19.96 -1.28 -0.86
CA ALA A 537 -19.90 -0.43 -2.04
C ALA A 537 -20.40 0.99 -1.75
N TYR A 538 -21.44 1.16 -0.93
CA TYR A 538 -21.92 2.48 -0.51
C TYR A 538 -20.82 3.29 0.19
N PHE A 539 -20.13 2.70 1.17
CA PHE A 539 -19.10 3.41 1.93
C PHE A 539 -17.83 3.66 1.12
N PHE A 540 -17.39 2.73 0.26
CA PHE A 540 -16.28 3.00 -0.67
C PHE A 540 -16.62 4.11 -1.67
N ASN A 541 -17.83 4.12 -2.25
CA ASN A 541 -18.29 5.21 -3.12
C ASN A 541 -18.39 6.55 -2.37
N LYS A 542 -18.81 6.53 -1.10
CA LYS A 542 -18.84 7.73 -0.28
C LYS A 542 -17.42 8.24 0.01
N ALA A 543 -16.48 7.35 0.34
CA ALA A 543 -15.07 7.69 0.54
C ALA A 543 -14.45 8.34 -0.71
N ALA A 544 -14.66 7.74 -1.89
CA ALA A 544 -14.16 8.23 -3.17
C ALA A 544 -14.64 9.65 -3.55
N LYS A 545 -15.72 10.15 -2.93
CA LYS A 545 -16.19 11.54 -3.15
C LYS A 545 -15.42 12.58 -2.35
N TYR A 546 -14.70 12.17 -1.31
CA TYR A 546 -14.03 13.05 -0.35
C TYR A 546 -12.50 12.91 -0.38
N THR A 547 -11.95 12.18 -1.34
CA THR A 547 -10.50 12.03 -1.53
C THR A 547 -10.14 11.93 -3.02
N ASP A 548 -8.96 12.41 -3.36
CA ASP A 548 -8.32 12.18 -4.66
C ASP A 548 -7.49 10.88 -4.69
N ASP A 549 -7.35 10.20 -3.54
CA ASP A 549 -6.75 8.87 -3.44
C ASP A 549 -7.66 7.82 -4.10
N ASP A 550 -7.10 6.96 -4.94
CA ASP A 550 -7.84 5.95 -5.69
C ASP A 550 -7.99 4.62 -4.95
N ILE A 551 -7.46 4.48 -3.72
CA ILE A 551 -7.63 3.29 -2.89
C ILE A 551 -9.10 2.88 -2.72
N PRO A 552 -10.06 3.80 -2.44
CA PRO A 552 -11.48 3.45 -2.42
C PRO A 552 -12.00 2.91 -3.76
N ALA A 553 -11.52 3.47 -4.90
CA ALA A 553 -11.88 2.97 -6.23
C ALA A 553 -11.27 1.59 -6.50
N ALA A 554 -10.01 1.37 -6.10
CA ALA A 554 -9.35 0.08 -6.18
C ALA A 554 -10.10 -0.98 -5.34
N ASN A 555 -10.60 -0.60 -4.16
CA ASN A 555 -11.44 -1.45 -3.32
C ASN A 555 -12.80 -1.77 -3.96
N LEU A 556 -13.40 -0.83 -4.70
CA LEU A 556 -14.62 -1.09 -5.47
C LEU A 556 -14.35 -2.08 -6.60
N LEU A 557 -13.23 -1.96 -7.33
CA LEU A 557 -12.80 -2.95 -8.33
C LEU A 557 -12.62 -4.34 -7.71
N ALA A 558 -11.93 -4.43 -6.56
CA ALA A 558 -11.78 -5.67 -5.82
C ALA A 558 -13.11 -6.24 -5.32
N TYR A 559 -14.03 -5.37 -4.89
CA TYR A 559 -15.35 -5.76 -4.39
C TYR A 559 -16.24 -6.33 -5.50
N PHE A 560 -16.44 -5.58 -6.58
CA PHE A 560 -17.32 -5.94 -7.68
C PHE A 560 -16.72 -7.03 -8.58
N GLY A 561 -15.42 -6.98 -8.86
CA GLY A 561 -14.75 -7.97 -9.71
C GLY A 561 -14.90 -9.38 -9.16
N ALA A 562 -14.70 -9.55 -7.86
CA ALA A 562 -14.89 -10.84 -7.21
C ALA A 562 -16.36 -11.22 -6.94
N LYS A 563 -17.32 -10.34 -7.26
CA LYS A 563 -18.74 -10.69 -7.41
C LYS A 563 -19.14 -10.95 -8.87
N GLY A 564 -18.20 -10.89 -9.82
CA GLY A 564 -18.49 -11.03 -11.26
C GLY A 564 -19.24 -9.84 -11.87
N LYS A 565 -19.30 -8.71 -11.17
CA LYS A 565 -20.05 -7.50 -11.55
C LYS A 565 -19.19 -6.59 -12.44
N LEU A 566 -18.98 -7.04 -13.68
CA LEU A 566 -18.03 -6.43 -14.61
C LEU A 566 -18.50 -5.08 -15.18
N GLU A 567 -19.81 -4.83 -15.27
CA GLU A 567 -20.35 -3.54 -15.73
C GLU A 567 -20.02 -2.41 -14.75
N GLU A 568 -20.21 -2.66 -13.45
CA GLU A 568 -19.83 -1.72 -12.39
C GLU A 568 -18.32 -1.46 -12.40
N CYS A 569 -17.52 -2.50 -12.61
CA CYS A 569 -16.07 -2.36 -12.75
C CYS A 569 -15.70 -1.48 -13.96
N ALA A 570 -16.33 -1.70 -15.12
CA ALA A 570 -16.09 -0.90 -16.32
C ALA A 570 -16.48 0.58 -16.11
N ALA A 571 -17.57 0.85 -15.38
CA ALA A 571 -17.97 2.21 -15.03
C ALA A 571 -16.92 2.91 -14.16
N ILE A 572 -16.35 2.22 -13.16
CA ILE A 572 -15.28 2.75 -12.31
C ILE A 572 -14.02 3.07 -13.12
N LEU A 573 -13.61 2.14 -13.99
CA LEU A 573 -12.44 2.34 -14.86
C LEU A 573 -12.57 3.54 -15.81
N ASN A 574 -13.79 3.92 -16.17
CA ASN A 574 -14.06 5.08 -17.04
C ASN A 574 -14.15 6.42 -16.29
N GLN A 575 -14.31 6.41 -14.95
CA GLN A 575 -14.59 7.62 -14.16
C GLN A 575 -13.33 8.25 -13.53
N THR A 576 -12.23 7.51 -13.42
CA THR A 576 -11.05 7.97 -12.66
C THR A 576 -10.04 8.72 -13.53
N ASN A 577 -9.93 10.03 -13.32
CA ASN A 577 -8.92 10.93 -13.91
C ASN A 577 -8.10 11.60 -12.78
N THR A 578 -7.14 10.88 -12.18
CA THR A 578 -5.91 11.39 -11.50
C THR A 578 -5.12 10.21 -10.88
N ALA A 579 -3.85 10.44 -10.56
CA ALA A 579 -2.76 9.51 -10.22
C ALA A 579 -3.16 8.09 -9.77
N HIS A 580 -2.71 7.08 -10.52
CA HIS A 580 -3.00 5.68 -10.25
C HIS A 580 -2.05 5.11 -9.18
N SER A 581 -2.56 4.80 -7.99
CA SER A 581 -1.78 4.07 -6.98
C SER A 581 -1.40 2.68 -7.51
N PRO A 582 -0.29 2.09 -7.04
CA PRO A 582 0.08 0.72 -7.40
C PRO A 582 -1.04 -0.30 -7.15
N THR A 583 -1.86 -0.08 -6.11
CA THR A 583 -3.01 -0.95 -5.81
C THR A 583 -4.09 -0.84 -6.89
N TYR A 584 -4.44 0.37 -7.30
CA TYR A 584 -5.41 0.58 -8.37
C TYR A 584 -4.93 -0.01 -9.69
N ILE A 585 -3.66 0.20 -10.07
CA ILE A 585 -3.06 -0.36 -11.29
C ILE A 585 -3.17 -1.89 -11.28
N ALA A 586 -2.77 -2.52 -10.18
CA ALA A 586 -2.79 -3.97 -10.05
C ALA A 586 -4.21 -4.55 -10.23
N ASN A 587 -5.22 -3.89 -9.65
CA ASN A 587 -6.63 -4.27 -9.78
C ASN A 587 -7.17 -3.98 -11.18
N LYS A 588 -6.83 -2.82 -11.77
CA LYS A 588 -7.20 -2.44 -13.13
C LYS A 588 -6.79 -3.53 -14.12
N ILE A 589 -5.55 -4.02 -14.07
CA ILE A 589 -5.06 -5.06 -14.99
C ILE A 589 -5.92 -6.34 -14.90
N ALA A 590 -6.19 -6.82 -13.68
CA ALA A 590 -7.02 -8.00 -13.48
C ALA A 590 -8.42 -7.81 -14.07
N ILE A 591 -9.09 -6.70 -13.72
CA ILE A 591 -10.43 -6.39 -14.22
C ILE A 591 -10.45 -6.20 -15.74
N THR A 592 -9.48 -5.49 -16.31
CA THR A 592 -9.34 -5.29 -17.76
C THR A 592 -9.18 -6.63 -18.48
N THR A 593 -8.42 -7.57 -17.88
CA THR A 593 -8.31 -8.95 -18.38
C THR A 593 -9.65 -9.66 -18.37
N MET A 594 -10.42 -9.57 -17.28
CA MET A 594 -11.76 -10.17 -17.21
C MET A 594 -12.75 -9.55 -18.22
N LEU A 595 -12.57 -8.28 -18.57
CA LEU A 595 -13.35 -7.59 -19.61
C LEU A 595 -12.94 -7.98 -21.04
N GLY A 596 -11.95 -8.85 -21.22
CA GLY A 596 -11.42 -9.23 -22.53
C GLY A 596 -10.70 -8.07 -23.25
N LYS A 597 -10.22 -7.07 -22.50
CA LYS A 597 -9.51 -5.91 -23.02
C LYS A 597 -8.01 -6.04 -22.73
N LYS A 598 -7.20 -5.37 -23.56
CA LYS A 598 -5.77 -5.25 -23.34
C LYS A 598 -5.45 -3.97 -22.57
N ILE A 599 -4.44 -4.01 -21.70
CA ILE A 599 -3.89 -2.83 -21.05
C ILE A 599 -2.96 -2.07 -22.03
N GLU A 600 -3.13 -0.76 -22.14
CA GLU A 600 -2.30 0.09 -23.00
C GLU A 600 -1.10 0.71 -22.23
N ASP A 601 -1.17 0.71 -20.89
CA ASP A 601 -0.17 1.32 -20.02
C ASP A 601 1.15 0.53 -20.08
N ASN A 602 2.29 1.20 -20.25
CA ASN A 602 3.60 0.55 -20.25
C ASN A 602 4.13 0.35 -18.81
N ILE A 603 3.58 -0.67 -18.14
CA ILE A 603 3.87 -1.00 -16.74
C ILE A 603 5.33 -1.41 -16.54
N LEU A 604 5.90 -2.13 -17.53
CA LEU A 604 7.25 -2.70 -17.47
C LEU A 604 8.36 -1.65 -17.60
N SER A 605 8.09 -0.49 -18.23
CA SER A 605 9.07 0.59 -18.40
C SER A 605 8.87 1.78 -17.46
N GLY A 606 7.89 1.72 -16.56
CA GLY A 606 7.57 2.81 -15.64
C GLY A 606 8.40 2.78 -14.35
N ASN A 607 8.30 3.85 -13.55
CA ASN A 607 8.87 3.94 -12.20
C ASN A 607 8.28 2.92 -11.19
N MET A 608 7.41 2.01 -11.63
CA MET A 608 6.73 1.04 -10.76
C MET A 608 7.65 -0.09 -10.31
N LEU A 609 8.63 -0.50 -11.12
CA LEU A 609 9.56 -1.60 -10.84
C LEU A 609 11.00 -1.09 -10.73
N THR A 610 11.30 -0.36 -9.66
CA THR A 610 12.62 0.29 -9.45
C THR A 610 13.55 -0.51 -8.53
N ASP A 611 13.00 -1.31 -7.64
CA ASP A 611 13.75 -2.09 -6.64
C ASP A 611 13.85 -3.57 -7.03
N THR A 612 14.79 -4.26 -6.40
CA THR A 612 14.96 -5.71 -6.40
C THR A 612 13.91 -6.42 -5.54
N LEU A 613 13.45 -5.81 -4.45
CA LEU A 613 12.36 -6.33 -3.61
C LEU A 613 11.01 -5.85 -4.16
N LEU A 614 10.11 -6.80 -4.44
CA LEU A 614 8.75 -6.50 -4.86
C LEU A 614 7.86 -6.20 -3.66
N THR A 615 7.08 -5.13 -3.72
CA THR A 615 5.92 -4.94 -2.85
C THR A 615 4.76 -5.85 -3.30
N ALA A 616 3.78 -6.05 -2.42
CA ALA A 616 2.58 -6.83 -2.75
C ALA A 616 1.85 -6.27 -3.99
N GLU A 617 1.80 -4.95 -4.15
CA GLU A 617 1.20 -4.26 -5.28
C GLU A 617 1.96 -4.49 -6.58
N GLN A 618 3.30 -4.39 -6.54
CA GLN A 618 4.16 -4.62 -7.70
C GLN A 618 4.08 -6.08 -8.15
N PHE A 619 4.12 -7.03 -7.21
CA PHE A 619 3.92 -8.44 -7.50
C PHE A 619 2.56 -8.68 -8.15
N THR A 620 1.47 -8.17 -7.57
CA THR A 620 0.12 -8.39 -8.11
C THR A 620 -0.05 -7.80 -9.50
N ALA A 621 0.50 -6.60 -9.75
CA ALA A 621 0.47 -5.99 -11.07
C ALA A 621 1.21 -6.84 -12.11
N LEU A 622 2.44 -7.27 -11.79
CA LEU A 622 3.27 -8.08 -12.69
C LEU A 622 2.64 -9.45 -12.96
N TYR A 623 2.11 -10.10 -11.92
CA TYR A 623 1.42 -11.37 -12.04
C TYR A 623 0.17 -11.24 -12.93
N ASN A 624 -0.69 -10.25 -12.67
CA ASN A 624 -1.91 -10.05 -13.47
C ASN A 624 -1.60 -9.66 -14.92
N LEU A 625 -0.50 -8.94 -15.16
CA LEU A 625 -0.07 -8.55 -16.51
C LEU A 625 0.23 -9.75 -17.40
N ALA A 626 0.82 -10.82 -16.84
CA ALA A 626 1.05 -12.07 -17.58
C ALA A 626 -0.25 -12.68 -18.14
N PHE A 627 -1.35 -12.57 -17.41
CA PHE A 627 -2.66 -13.03 -17.86
C PHE A 627 -3.33 -12.08 -18.86
N ASN A 628 -3.01 -10.78 -18.81
CA ASN A 628 -3.51 -9.82 -19.79
C ASN A 628 -2.83 -9.99 -21.17
N SER A 629 -1.56 -10.41 -21.17
CA SER A 629 -0.73 -10.53 -22.38
C SER A 629 -0.65 -11.94 -22.97
N LEU A 630 -1.56 -12.85 -22.61
CA LEU A 630 -1.44 -14.29 -22.95
C LEU A 630 -1.29 -14.60 -24.43
N ALA A 631 -1.87 -13.80 -25.32
CA ALA A 631 -1.84 -14.05 -26.75
C ALA A 631 -0.57 -13.54 -27.45
N GLU A 632 0.27 -12.76 -26.75
CA GLU A 632 1.39 -12.05 -27.35
C GLU A 632 2.73 -12.62 -26.89
N LYS A 633 3.71 -12.63 -27.81
CA LYS A 633 5.08 -13.01 -27.47
C LYS A 633 5.80 -11.82 -26.85
N ASP A 634 5.81 -11.74 -25.53
CA ASP A 634 6.53 -10.71 -24.78
C ASP A 634 7.75 -11.27 -24.02
N THR A 635 8.89 -11.26 -24.70
CA THR A 635 10.17 -11.72 -24.12
C THR A 635 10.65 -10.85 -22.95
N LEU A 636 10.26 -9.57 -22.90
CA LEU A 636 10.65 -8.66 -21.83
C LEU A 636 9.91 -9.04 -20.54
N LEU A 637 8.61 -9.32 -20.65
CA LEU A 637 7.81 -9.82 -19.54
C LEU A 637 8.36 -11.14 -18.99
N ASP A 638 8.63 -12.10 -19.86
CA ASP A 638 9.17 -13.42 -19.48
C ASP A 638 10.52 -13.31 -18.76
N HIS A 639 11.41 -12.43 -19.25
CA HIS A 639 12.70 -12.16 -18.62
C HIS A 639 12.51 -11.47 -17.27
N THR A 640 11.56 -10.53 -17.16
CA THR A 640 11.27 -9.80 -15.92
C THR A 640 10.74 -10.74 -14.83
N LEU A 641 9.76 -11.60 -15.15
CA LEU A 641 9.26 -12.65 -14.26
C LEU A 641 10.38 -13.61 -13.81
N SER A 642 11.26 -14.01 -14.74
CA SER A 642 12.41 -14.87 -14.45
C SER A 642 13.47 -14.19 -13.58
N ARG A 643 13.66 -12.87 -13.73
CA ARG A 643 14.63 -12.12 -12.95
C ARG A 643 14.16 -11.97 -11.51
N TYR A 644 12.92 -11.53 -11.30
CA TYR A 644 12.39 -11.28 -9.96
C TYR A 644 12.23 -12.55 -9.13
N SER A 645 11.89 -13.67 -9.75
CA SER A 645 11.80 -14.97 -9.07
C SER A 645 13.14 -15.52 -8.57
N LYS A 646 14.27 -15.02 -9.05
CA LYS A 646 15.62 -15.45 -8.63
C LYS A 646 16.17 -14.67 -7.43
N TYR A 647 15.62 -13.51 -7.11
CA TYR A 647 16.07 -12.74 -5.94
C TYR A 647 15.54 -13.38 -4.65
N GLU A 648 16.44 -13.66 -3.71
CA GLU A 648 16.10 -14.26 -2.41
C GLU A 648 15.08 -13.42 -1.63
N ALA A 649 15.19 -12.09 -1.74
CA ALA A 649 14.23 -11.14 -1.15
C ALA A 649 12.78 -11.37 -1.60
N ASN A 650 12.56 -11.99 -2.77
CA ASN A 650 11.25 -12.30 -3.33
C ASN A 650 10.89 -13.80 -3.24
N ALA A 651 11.55 -14.57 -2.36
CA ALA A 651 11.31 -16.02 -2.25
C ALA A 651 9.82 -16.37 -2.07
N PHE A 652 9.06 -15.54 -1.34
CA PHE A 652 7.61 -15.68 -1.15
C PHE A 652 6.82 -15.60 -2.47
N TYR A 653 7.27 -14.82 -3.45
CA TYR A 653 6.61 -14.63 -4.74
C TYR A 653 7.12 -15.55 -5.85
N ALA A 654 8.25 -16.22 -5.65
CA ALA A 654 9.01 -16.89 -6.70
C ALA A 654 8.18 -17.90 -7.51
N SER A 655 7.48 -18.82 -6.84
CA SER A 655 6.65 -19.83 -7.51
C SER A 655 5.50 -19.22 -8.33
N ASN A 656 4.83 -18.19 -7.80
CA ASN A 656 3.74 -17.51 -8.51
C ASN A 656 4.25 -16.74 -9.74
N LEU A 657 5.43 -16.11 -9.65
CA LEU A 657 6.07 -15.45 -10.79
C LEU A 657 6.46 -16.43 -11.89
N LEU A 658 7.02 -17.59 -11.51
CA LEU A 658 7.35 -18.65 -12.47
C LEU A 658 6.09 -19.31 -13.05
N TYR A 659 5.01 -19.44 -12.28
CA TYR A 659 3.71 -19.88 -12.78
C TYR A 659 3.15 -18.90 -13.82
N ALA A 660 3.14 -17.60 -13.51
CA ALA A 660 2.72 -16.56 -14.45
C ALA A 660 3.53 -16.62 -15.76
N LYS A 661 4.85 -16.84 -15.68
CA LYS A 661 5.70 -17.06 -16.86
C LYS A 661 5.28 -18.32 -17.63
N ALA A 662 5.13 -19.46 -16.94
CA ALA A 662 4.77 -20.72 -17.60
C ALA A 662 3.44 -20.57 -18.37
N ILE A 663 2.44 -19.95 -17.74
CA ILE A 663 1.16 -19.61 -18.36
C ILE A 663 1.35 -18.74 -19.60
N HIS A 664 2.08 -17.63 -19.49
CA HIS A 664 2.33 -16.72 -20.62
C HIS A 664 3.08 -17.40 -21.78
N VAL A 665 4.15 -18.14 -21.51
CA VAL A 665 4.93 -18.87 -22.52
C VAL A 665 4.09 -19.95 -23.22
N TYR A 666 3.19 -20.62 -22.49
CA TYR A 666 2.29 -21.64 -23.05
C TYR A 666 1.27 -21.02 -24.00
N TYR A 667 0.54 -19.98 -23.56
CA TYR A 667 -0.55 -19.39 -24.35
C TYR A 667 -0.06 -18.49 -25.49
N SER A 668 1.10 -17.86 -25.35
CA SER A 668 1.75 -17.10 -26.43
C SER A 668 2.34 -18.00 -27.51
N GLN A 669 2.31 -19.33 -27.30
CA GLN A 669 2.90 -20.35 -28.19
C GLN A 669 4.39 -20.07 -28.46
N THR A 670 5.09 -19.61 -27.41
CA THR A 670 6.54 -19.40 -27.47
C THR A 670 7.28 -20.73 -27.34
N SER A 671 6.94 -21.51 -26.31
CA SER A 671 7.45 -22.87 -26.13
C SER A 671 6.57 -23.65 -25.14
N ILE A 672 5.69 -24.52 -25.66
CA ILE A 672 4.77 -25.31 -24.83
C ILE A 672 5.56 -26.29 -23.93
N VAL A 673 6.63 -26.88 -24.45
CA VAL A 673 7.47 -27.83 -23.70
C VAL A 673 8.21 -27.14 -22.56
N GLU A 674 8.77 -25.94 -22.80
CA GLU A 674 9.42 -25.16 -21.73
C GLU A 674 8.42 -24.81 -20.63
N ALA A 675 7.22 -24.36 -21.00
CA ALA A 675 6.17 -24.02 -20.03
C ALA A 675 5.76 -25.24 -19.18
N MET A 676 5.56 -26.41 -19.79
CA MET A 676 5.22 -27.64 -19.07
C MET A 676 6.38 -28.11 -18.17
N ALA A 677 7.62 -28.02 -18.63
CA ALA A 677 8.81 -28.38 -17.84
C ALA A 677 8.96 -27.46 -16.62
N LEU A 678 8.82 -26.15 -16.83
CA LEU A 678 8.86 -25.15 -15.76
C LEU A 678 7.76 -25.40 -14.74
N LEU A 679 6.52 -25.61 -15.19
CA LEU A 679 5.40 -25.86 -14.30
C LEU A 679 5.60 -27.15 -13.49
N LYS A 680 6.14 -28.19 -14.12
CA LYS A 680 6.49 -29.44 -13.43
C LYS A 680 7.52 -29.22 -12.32
N GLU A 681 8.60 -28.51 -12.60
CA GLU A 681 9.62 -28.17 -11.59
C GLU A 681 9.00 -27.42 -10.40
N ILE A 682 8.12 -26.45 -10.68
CA ILE A 682 7.40 -25.72 -9.63
C ILE A 682 6.53 -26.67 -8.81
N THR A 683 5.76 -27.57 -9.43
CA THR A 683 4.90 -28.50 -8.69
C THR A 683 5.65 -29.55 -7.87
N GLU A 684 6.89 -29.87 -8.23
CA GLU A 684 7.74 -30.78 -7.45
C GLU A 684 8.27 -30.09 -6.19
N LYS A 685 8.52 -28.79 -6.26
CA LYS A 685 8.94 -27.96 -5.11
C LYS A 685 7.75 -27.55 -4.23
N GLU A 686 6.66 -27.12 -4.85
CA GLU A 686 5.49 -26.54 -4.20
C GLU A 686 4.19 -27.06 -4.88
N PRO A 687 3.62 -28.18 -4.41
CA PRO A 687 2.47 -28.84 -5.05
C PRO A 687 1.14 -28.15 -4.71
N THR A 688 0.98 -26.89 -5.15
CA THR A 688 -0.29 -26.17 -4.98
C THR A 688 -1.38 -26.72 -5.92
N PRO A 689 -2.67 -26.70 -5.53
CA PRO A 689 -3.75 -27.16 -6.40
C PRO A 689 -3.78 -26.47 -7.77
N THR A 690 -3.58 -25.16 -7.81
CA THR A 690 -3.59 -24.37 -9.06
C THR A 690 -2.54 -24.85 -10.05
N TYR A 691 -1.31 -25.07 -9.59
CA TYR A 691 -0.21 -25.52 -10.46
C TYR A 691 -0.42 -26.95 -10.94
N LEU A 692 -0.84 -27.85 -10.03
CA LEU A 692 -1.12 -29.24 -10.34
C LEU A 692 -2.26 -29.40 -11.33
N ILE A 693 -3.38 -28.70 -11.13
CA ILE A 693 -4.54 -28.73 -12.04
C ILE A 693 -4.12 -28.21 -13.42
N THR A 694 -3.40 -27.09 -13.47
CA THR A 694 -2.93 -26.52 -14.74
C THR A 694 -2.03 -27.50 -15.50
N LEU A 695 -1.07 -28.11 -14.81
CA LEU A 695 -0.16 -29.08 -15.41
C LEU A 695 -0.90 -30.33 -15.89
N ALA A 696 -1.79 -30.88 -15.06
CA ALA A 696 -2.55 -32.07 -15.39
C ALA A 696 -3.49 -31.84 -16.58
N ASN A 697 -4.16 -30.68 -16.63
CA ASN A 697 -4.98 -30.28 -17.76
C ASN A 697 -4.14 -30.12 -19.04
N TRP A 698 -2.95 -29.50 -18.98
CA TRP A 698 -2.05 -29.37 -20.13
C TRP A 698 -1.54 -30.72 -20.61
N GLN A 699 -1.15 -31.61 -19.71
CA GLN A 699 -0.75 -32.98 -20.02
C GLN A 699 -1.90 -33.75 -20.69
N LEU A 700 -3.11 -33.64 -20.15
CA LEU A 700 -4.30 -34.28 -20.71
C LEU A 700 -4.63 -33.73 -22.10
N LYS A 701 -4.54 -32.41 -22.29
CA LYS A 701 -4.73 -31.75 -23.60
C LYS A 701 -3.71 -32.20 -24.65
N ALA A 702 -2.47 -32.42 -24.21
CA ALA A 702 -1.35 -32.91 -25.00
C ALA A 702 -1.44 -34.41 -25.32
N GLY A 703 -2.35 -35.16 -24.69
CA GLY A 703 -2.47 -36.62 -24.82
C GLY A 703 -1.45 -37.40 -23.99
N LEU A 704 -0.75 -36.74 -23.06
CA LEU A 704 0.13 -37.36 -22.07
C LEU A 704 -0.72 -37.91 -20.91
N ASN A 705 -1.53 -38.92 -21.22
CA ASN A 705 -2.63 -39.35 -20.34
C ASN A 705 -2.13 -39.96 -19.02
N GLN A 706 -1.05 -40.74 -19.06
CA GLN A 706 -0.45 -41.32 -17.85
C GLN A 706 0.14 -40.22 -16.96
N GLU A 707 0.87 -39.26 -17.54
CA GLU A 707 1.40 -38.10 -16.82
C GLU A 707 0.27 -37.28 -16.18
N ALA A 708 -0.80 -37.01 -16.94
CA ALA A 708 -1.96 -36.27 -16.45
C ALA A 708 -2.61 -36.99 -15.25
N TYR A 709 -2.81 -38.31 -15.37
CA TYR A 709 -3.37 -39.13 -14.30
C TYR A 709 -2.52 -39.06 -13.03
N GLU A 710 -1.21 -39.22 -13.15
CA GLU A 710 -0.27 -39.15 -12.03
C GLU A 710 -0.25 -37.76 -11.37
N THR A 711 -0.31 -36.69 -12.17
CA THR A 711 -0.39 -35.31 -11.66
C THR A 711 -1.72 -35.08 -10.93
N TYR A 712 -2.86 -35.50 -11.49
CA TYR A 712 -4.14 -35.42 -10.78
C TYR A 712 -4.17 -36.28 -9.51
N ARG A 713 -3.45 -37.41 -9.47
CA ARG A 713 -3.39 -38.27 -8.28
C ARG A 713 -2.75 -37.56 -7.08
N LYS A 714 -1.90 -36.56 -7.32
CA LYS A 714 -1.35 -35.69 -6.27
C LYS A 714 -2.42 -34.82 -5.59
N LEU A 715 -3.58 -34.61 -6.22
CA LEU A 715 -4.74 -33.91 -5.64
C LEU A 715 -5.58 -34.87 -4.78
N ILE A 716 -5.01 -35.37 -3.68
CA ILE A 716 -5.59 -36.43 -2.82
C ILE A 716 -7.04 -36.11 -2.40
N THR A 717 -7.32 -34.85 -2.06
CA THR A 717 -8.68 -34.35 -1.77
C THR A 717 -8.84 -32.93 -2.33
N HIS A 718 -9.69 -32.77 -3.35
CA HIS A 718 -10.05 -31.45 -3.88
C HIS A 718 -11.58 -31.28 -3.80
N PRO A 719 -12.09 -30.13 -3.33
CA PRO A 719 -13.53 -29.93 -3.14
C PRO A 719 -14.31 -29.92 -4.46
N ASP A 720 -13.67 -29.49 -5.55
CA ASP A 720 -14.29 -29.49 -6.87
C ASP A 720 -14.30 -30.89 -7.50
N GLN A 721 -15.50 -31.48 -7.59
CA GLN A 721 -15.71 -32.81 -8.17
C GLN A 721 -15.39 -32.87 -9.67
N ARG A 722 -15.29 -31.73 -10.37
CA ARG A 722 -14.82 -31.68 -11.77
C ARG A 722 -13.41 -32.24 -11.88
N MET A 723 -12.51 -31.88 -10.96
CA MET A 723 -11.12 -32.34 -10.98
C MET A 723 -11.02 -33.85 -10.78
N VAL A 724 -11.89 -34.42 -9.94
CA VAL A 724 -11.97 -35.87 -9.75
C VAL A 724 -12.49 -36.57 -11.00
N ALA A 725 -13.47 -35.99 -11.71
CA ALA A 725 -13.94 -36.51 -12.99
C ALA A 725 -12.85 -36.45 -14.07
N TYR A 726 -12.05 -35.37 -14.12
CA TYR A 726 -10.92 -35.23 -15.05
C TYR A 726 -9.80 -36.23 -14.76
N LYS A 727 -9.53 -36.51 -13.47
CA LYS A 727 -8.65 -37.63 -13.08
C LYS A 727 -9.15 -38.96 -13.61
N CYS A 728 -10.44 -39.25 -13.48
CA CYS A 728 -11.02 -40.50 -13.99
C CYS A 728 -10.94 -40.59 -15.52
N LEU A 729 -11.15 -39.47 -16.22
CA LEU A 729 -10.94 -39.40 -17.67
C LEU A 729 -9.47 -39.70 -18.01
N ALA A 730 -8.52 -39.02 -17.37
CA ALA A 730 -7.09 -39.25 -17.60
C ALA A 730 -6.68 -40.72 -17.35
N ALA A 731 -7.22 -41.35 -16.29
CA ALA A 731 -6.96 -42.75 -15.99
C ALA A 731 -7.46 -43.71 -17.09
N LEU A 732 -8.67 -43.47 -17.62
CA LEU A 732 -9.23 -44.29 -18.69
C LEU A 732 -8.49 -44.08 -20.01
N GLU A 733 -8.16 -42.83 -20.33
CA GLU A 733 -7.34 -42.44 -21.48
C GLU A 733 -5.91 -43.01 -21.39
N ALA A 734 -5.42 -43.27 -20.18
CA ALA A 734 -4.13 -43.93 -19.92
C ALA A 734 -4.22 -45.47 -19.92
N GLY A 735 -5.44 -46.05 -19.93
CA GLY A 735 -5.63 -47.51 -19.90
C GLY A 735 -5.64 -48.14 -18.51
N ASN A 736 -5.93 -47.38 -17.44
CA ASN A 736 -5.95 -47.85 -16.04
C ASN A 736 -7.38 -47.89 -15.43
N PRO A 737 -8.34 -48.65 -16.01
CA PRO A 737 -9.75 -48.61 -15.58
C PRO A 737 -9.99 -49.13 -14.16
N SER A 738 -9.14 -50.04 -13.67
CA SER A 738 -9.28 -50.67 -12.36
C SER A 738 -9.13 -49.66 -11.20
N GLU A 739 -8.35 -48.60 -11.39
CA GLU A 739 -8.05 -47.62 -10.34
C GLU A 739 -9.20 -46.63 -10.09
N VAL A 740 -10.14 -46.48 -11.03
CA VAL A 740 -11.16 -45.41 -11.00
C VAL A 740 -12.61 -45.92 -10.97
N THR A 741 -12.82 -47.23 -10.97
CA THR A 741 -14.17 -47.84 -11.06
C THR A 741 -15.07 -47.43 -9.88
N GLU A 742 -14.56 -47.51 -8.64
CA GLU A 742 -15.32 -47.12 -7.45
C GLU A 742 -15.59 -45.61 -7.41
N THR A 743 -14.60 -44.80 -7.82
CA THR A 743 -14.74 -43.33 -7.86
C THR A 743 -15.80 -42.91 -8.88
N LEU A 744 -15.85 -43.54 -10.06
CA LEU A 744 -16.87 -43.29 -11.08
C LEU A 744 -18.27 -43.67 -10.59
N GLN A 745 -18.40 -44.76 -9.81
CA GLN A 745 -19.66 -45.14 -9.18
C GLN A 745 -20.17 -44.03 -8.26
N ALA A 746 -19.30 -43.51 -7.38
CA ALA A 746 -19.65 -42.41 -6.48
C ALA A 746 -20.03 -41.12 -7.24
N LEU A 747 -19.23 -40.73 -8.24
CA LEU A 747 -19.48 -39.51 -9.02
C LEU A 747 -20.75 -39.58 -9.89
N SER A 748 -21.22 -40.77 -10.25
CA SER A 748 -22.47 -40.94 -11.01
C SER A 748 -23.72 -40.41 -10.28
N ALA A 749 -23.64 -40.30 -8.95
CA ALA A 749 -24.66 -39.74 -8.07
C ALA A 749 -24.39 -38.28 -7.64
N SER A 750 -23.41 -37.61 -8.28
CA SER A 750 -23.09 -36.20 -8.01
C SER A 750 -24.30 -35.28 -8.23
N LEU A 751 -24.43 -34.27 -7.37
CA LEU A 751 -25.43 -33.21 -7.52
C LEU A 751 -25.09 -32.22 -8.66
N MET A 752 -23.86 -32.26 -9.19
CA MET A 752 -23.45 -31.49 -10.36
C MET A 752 -23.80 -32.28 -11.63
N PRO A 753 -24.78 -31.84 -12.45
CA PRO A 753 -25.27 -32.64 -13.58
C PRO A 753 -24.19 -32.96 -14.61
N GLY A 754 -23.28 -32.02 -14.87
CA GLY A 754 -22.14 -32.22 -15.78
C GLY A 754 -21.20 -33.33 -15.32
N VAL A 755 -20.84 -33.33 -14.03
CA VAL A 755 -19.99 -34.35 -13.41
C VAL A 755 -20.69 -35.71 -13.41
N ALA A 756 -21.95 -35.76 -13.00
CA ALA A 756 -22.73 -37.00 -12.97
C ALA A 756 -22.89 -37.60 -14.37
N ASN A 757 -23.15 -36.77 -15.38
CA ASN A 757 -23.26 -37.21 -16.77
C ASN A 757 -21.92 -37.74 -17.29
N MET A 758 -20.81 -37.02 -17.06
CA MET A 758 -19.47 -37.45 -17.43
C MET A 758 -19.12 -38.79 -16.77
N ALA A 759 -19.33 -38.91 -15.46
CA ALA A 759 -19.07 -40.13 -14.72
C ALA A 759 -19.92 -41.31 -15.20
N ARG A 760 -21.21 -41.09 -15.52
CA ARG A 760 -22.08 -42.15 -16.09
C ARG A 760 -21.57 -42.64 -17.45
N THR A 761 -21.14 -41.72 -18.32
CA THR A 761 -20.57 -42.08 -19.63
C THR A 761 -19.24 -42.83 -19.49
N LEU A 762 -18.32 -42.35 -18.64
CA LEU A 762 -17.06 -43.02 -18.36
C LEU A 762 -17.28 -44.39 -17.71
N ARG A 763 -18.23 -44.53 -16.78
CA ARG A 763 -18.58 -45.83 -16.18
C ARG A 763 -19.12 -46.81 -17.22
N ALA A 764 -19.89 -46.34 -18.21
CA ALA A 764 -20.38 -47.21 -19.28
C ALA A 764 -19.25 -47.79 -20.13
N SER A 765 -18.12 -47.09 -20.28
CA SER A 765 -16.92 -47.59 -20.98
C SER A 765 -16.21 -48.74 -20.26
N LEU A 766 -16.55 -49.03 -19.00
CA LEU A 766 -15.99 -50.16 -18.27
C LEU A 766 -16.70 -51.49 -18.60
N ALA A 767 -17.91 -51.42 -19.17
CA ALA A 767 -18.69 -52.59 -19.53
C ALA A 767 -18.29 -53.10 -20.93
N LYS A 768 -18.48 -54.40 -21.18
CA LYS A 768 -18.25 -54.97 -22.52
C LYS A 768 -19.20 -54.32 -23.54
N PRO A 769 -18.73 -53.95 -24.74
CA PRO A 769 -19.59 -53.38 -25.78
C PRO A 769 -20.78 -54.29 -26.11
N SER A 770 -22.00 -53.78 -25.88
CA SER A 770 -23.24 -54.41 -26.35
C SER A 770 -24.31 -53.35 -26.56
N VAL A 771 -25.19 -53.51 -27.55
CA VAL A 771 -26.23 -52.49 -27.83
C VAL A 771 -27.11 -52.23 -26.60
N SER A 772 -27.52 -53.29 -25.89
CA SER A 772 -28.38 -53.19 -24.71
C SER A 772 -27.76 -52.43 -23.54
N THR A 773 -26.44 -52.53 -23.34
CA THR A 773 -25.74 -51.79 -22.27
C THR A 773 -25.73 -50.28 -22.51
N TYR A 774 -25.91 -49.84 -23.76
CA TYR A 774 -25.74 -48.45 -24.17
C TYR A 774 -27.07 -47.79 -24.61
N ASP A 775 -28.20 -48.50 -24.56
CA ASP A 775 -29.48 -48.03 -25.09
C ASP A 775 -29.98 -46.72 -24.47
N THR A 776 -29.64 -46.48 -23.20
CA THR A 776 -30.02 -45.25 -22.48
C THR A 776 -29.10 -44.06 -22.74
N LEU A 777 -28.00 -44.25 -23.49
CA LEU A 777 -27.02 -43.22 -23.79
C LEU A 777 -27.37 -42.48 -25.09
N SER A 778 -27.08 -41.17 -25.13
CA SER A 778 -27.17 -40.41 -26.37
C SER A 778 -26.13 -40.87 -27.40
N ALA A 779 -26.32 -40.54 -28.69
CA ALA A 779 -25.37 -40.89 -29.74
C ALA A 779 -23.92 -40.47 -29.41
N ARG A 780 -23.72 -39.24 -28.90
CA ARG A 780 -22.42 -38.75 -28.43
C ARG A 780 -21.87 -39.61 -27.30
N GLN A 781 -22.66 -39.90 -26.28
CA GLN A 781 -22.22 -40.70 -25.14
C GLN A 781 -21.88 -42.15 -25.52
N LYS A 782 -22.59 -42.72 -26.50
CA LYS A 782 -22.26 -44.04 -27.05
C LYS A 782 -20.85 -44.02 -27.65
N VAL A 783 -20.55 -43.06 -28.52
CA VAL A 783 -19.22 -42.93 -29.15
C VAL A 783 -18.14 -42.69 -28.10
N GLN A 784 -18.39 -41.81 -27.13
CA GLN A 784 -17.43 -41.52 -26.05
C GLN A 784 -17.07 -42.76 -25.24
N ALA A 785 -18.08 -43.57 -24.89
CA ALA A 785 -17.87 -44.79 -24.12
C ALA A 785 -17.26 -45.91 -24.96
N LEU A 786 -17.54 -45.95 -26.28
CA LEU A 786 -16.94 -46.90 -27.22
C LEU A 786 -15.49 -46.57 -27.60
N HIS A 787 -15.04 -45.33 -27.34
CA HIS A 787 -13.67 -44.87 -27.62
C HIS A 787 -12.59 -45.84 -27.10
N TYR A 788 -12.81 -46.37 -25.89
CA TYR A 788 -11.86 -47.22 -25.17
C TYR A 788 -11.86 -48.69 -25.59
N HIS A 789 -12.66 -49.08 -26.60
CA HIS A 789 -12.76 -50.46 -27.05
C HIS A 789 -12.29 -50.62 -28.50
N ALA A 790 -11.60 -51.74 -28.78
CA ALA A 790 -11.34 -52.18 -30.15
C ALA A 790 -12.52 -53.03 -30.63
N LEU A 791 -13.40 -52.44 -31.44
CA LEU A 791 -14.61 -53.10 -31.91
C LEU A 791 -14.31 -54.10 -33.02
N THR A 792 -14.94 -55.26 -32.96
CA THR A 792 -15.02 -56.18 -34.11
C THR A 792 -15.86 -55.58 -35.23
N ALA A 793 -15.66 -56.01 -36.47
CA ALA A 793 -16.46 -55.53 -37.62
C ALA A 793 -17.97 -55.71 -37.39
N THR A 794 -18.36 -56.80 -36.72
CA THR A 794 -19.74 -57.10 -36.32
C THR A 794 -20.29 -56.13 -35.27
N GLU A 795 -19.50 -55.81 -34.24
CA GLU A 795 -19.91 -54.85 -33.20
C GLU A 795 -20.00 -53.43 -33.77
N ALA A 796 -19.02 -53.03 -34.59
CA ALA A 796 -19.02 -51.74 -35.26
C ALA A 796 -20.26 -51.57 -36.14
N ALA A 797 -20.61 -52.58 -36.96
CA ALA A 797 -21.83 -52.55 -37.77
C ALA A 797 -23.11 -52.47 -36.92
N ALA A 798 -23.18 -53.21 -35.81
CA ALA A 798 -24.31 -53.16 -34.90
C ALA A 798 -24.51 -51.76 -34.28
N PHE A 799 -23.42 -51.12 -33.82
CA PHE A 799 -23.51 -49.78 -33.24
C PHE A 799 -23.83 -48.71 -34.28
N LYS A 800 -23.30 -48.81 -35.52
CA LYS A 800 -23.66 -47.91 -36.63
C LYS A 800 -25.16 -47.90 -36.90
N ASN A 801 -25.83 -49.04 -36.84
CA ASN A 801 -27.29 -49.12 -37.02
C ASN A 801 -28.09 -48.43 -35.90
N THR A 802 -27.49 -48.24 -34.73
CA THR A 802 -28.14 -47.59 -33.57
C THR A 802 -27.84 -46.09 -33.45
N ILE A 803 -26.70 -45.65 -33.99
CA ILE A 803 -26.28 -44.24 -33.98
C ILE A 803 -26.83 -43.58 -35.24
N LYS A 804 -27.85 -42.73 -35.09
CA LYS A 804 -28.50 -42.07 -36.24
C LYS A 804 -27.79 -40.79 -36.69
N ASP A 805 -26.86 -40.27 -35.89
CA ASP A 805 -26.11 -39.05 -36.18
C ASP A 805 -24.90 -39.38 -37.08
N PRO A 806 -24.86 -38.89 -38.34
CA PRO A 806 -23.79 -39.18 -39.28
C PRO A 806 -22.39 -38.74 -38.80
N VAL A 807 -22.30 -37.65 -38.03
CA VAL A 807 -21.02 -37.16 -37.50
C VAL A 807 -20.51 -38.09 -36.41
N GLN A 808 -21.41 -38.61 -35.57
CA GLN A 808 -21.05 -39.58 -34.53
C GLN A 808 -20.66 -40.94 -35.12
N ILE A 809 -21.29 -41.36 -36.23
CA ILE A 809 -20.83 -42.54 -36.99
C ILE A 809 -19.39 -42.35 -37.46
N LEU A 810 -19.09 -41.22 -38.11
CA LEU A 810 -17.74 -40.93 -38.58
C LEU A 810 -16.72 -40.88 -37.42
N LEU A 811 -17.06 -40.27 -36.28
CA LEU A 811 -16.18 -40.25 -35.11
C LEU A 811 -15.91 -41.65 -34.55
N LEU A 812 -16.90 -42.55 -34.56
CA LEU A 812 -16.71 -43.96 -34.18
C LEU A 812 -15.78 -44.70 -35.15
N GLU A 813 -15.91 -44.44 -36.45
CA GLU A 813 -15.02 -45.03 -37.46
C GLU A 813 -13.60 -44.46 -37.40
N LEU A 814 -13.47 -43.14 -37.22
CA LEU A 814 -12.20 -42.46 -37.00
C LEU A 814 -11.48 -43.00 -35.77
N ASN A 815 -12.20 -43.30 -34.67
CA ASN A 815 -11.60 -43.95 -33.50
C ASN A 815 -10.87 -45.27 -33.85
N THR A 816 -11.41 -46.04 -34.81
CA THR A 816 -10.74 -47.27 -35.28
C THR A 816 -9.43 -46.93 -36.00
N VAL A 817 -9.44 -45.90 -36.85
CA VAL A 817 -8.24 -45.40 -37.52
C VAL A 817 -7.21 -44.90 -36.50
N GLU A 818 -7.65 -44.17 -35.47
CA GLU A 818 -6.79 -43.66 -34.39
C GLU A 818 -6.09 -44.78 -33.63
N GLN A 819 -6.84 -45.84 -33.25
CA GLN A 819 -6.28 -47.01 -32.57
C GLN A 819 -5.28 -47.77 -33.46
N LEU A 820 -5.54 -47.90 -34.76
CA LEU A 820 -4.61 -48.54 -35.71
C LEU A 820 -3.34 -47.73 -35.90
N ASN A 821 -3.47 -46.40 -36.05
CA ASN A 821 -2.33 -45.48 -36.09
C ASN A 821 -1.48 -45.55 -34.81
N ALA A 822 -2.10 -45.62 -33.63
CA ALA A 822 -1.40 -45.76 -32.35
C ALA A 822 -0.62 -47.08 -32.23
N ARG A 823 -1.07 -48.14 -32.90
CA ARG A 823 -0.37 -49.44 -33.01
C ARG A 823 0.66 -49.48 -34.14
N MET A 824 0.82 -48.39 -34.88
CA MET A 824 1.68 -48.28 -36.07
C MET A 824 1.27 -49.23 -37.22
N ASP A 825 0.02 -49.71 -37.24
CA ASP A 825 -0.51 -50.53 -38.35
C ASP A 825 -1.12 -49.63 -39.43
N TYR A 826 -0.25 -48.91 -40.14
CA TYR A 826 -0.64 -47.90 -41.10
C TYR A 826 -1.34 -48.48 -42.35
N ILE A 827 -1.10 -49.75 -42.66
CA ILE A 827 -1.75 -50.43 -43.80
C ILE A 827 -3.22 -50.68 -43.46
N ALA A 828 -3.50 -51.26 -42.29
CA ALA A 828 -4.87 -51.43 -41.83
C ALA A 828 -5.56 -50.08 -41.61
N ALA A 829 -4.84 -49.08 -41.08
CA ALA A 829 -5.36 -47.72 -40.91
C ALA A 829 -5.78 -47.09 -42.25
N MET A 830 -4.97 -47.22 -43.31
CA MET A 830 -5.32 -46.76 -44.65
C MET A 830 -6.54 -47.51 -45.23
N SER A 831 -6.63 -48.83 -44.99
CA SER A 831 -7.81 -49.59 -45.40
C SER A 831 -9.08 -49.10 -44.70
N ALA A 832 -9.01 -48.81 -43.40
CA ALA A 832 -10.13 -48.27 -42.63
C ALA A 832 -10.48 -46.84 -43.09
N TRP A 833 -9.47 -46.01 -43.34
CA TRP A 833 -9.63 -44.64 -43.85
C TRP A 833 -10.42 -44.58 -45.15
N ASN A 834 -10.12 -45.47 -46.10
CA ASN A 834 -10.81 -45.53 -47.40
C ASN A 834 -12.28 -45.98 -47.29
N THR A 835 -12.73 -46.42 -46.11
CA THR A 835 -14.11 -46.86 -45.84
C THR A 835 -14.88 -45.91 -44.93
N LEU A 836 -14.32 -44.75 -44.58
CA LEU A 836 -14.97 -43.77 -43.72
C LEU A 836 -16.25 -43.21 -44.37
N SER A 837 -17.27 -43.03 -43.54
CA SER A 837 -18.53 -42.38 -43.92
C SER A 837 -18.29 -40.89 -44.15
N THR A 838 -18.81 -40.34 -45.25
CA THR A 838 -18.69 -38.91 -45.59
C THR A 838 -20.02 -38.18 -45.35
N PRO A 839 -20.24 -37.57 -44.18
CA PRO A 839 -21.46 -36.80 -43.92
C PRO A 839 -21.51 -35.50 -44.75
N GLU A 840 -22.70 -35.08 -45.19
CA GLU A 840 -22.88 -33.87 -46.01
C GLU A 840 -22.41 -32.59 -45.31
N ASN A 841 -22.59 -32.50 -43.99
CA ASN A 841 -22.19 -31.36 -43.16
C ASN A 841 -21.18 -31.81 -42.10
N LEU A 842 -19.89 -31.71 -42.42
CA LEU A 842 -18.81 -32.11 -41.53
C LEU A 842 -18.29 -30.91 -40.70
N PRO A 843 -18.34 -30.97 -39.35
CA PRO A 843 -17.76 -29.92 -38.52
C PRO A 843 -16.25 -29.77 -38.74
N ALA A 844 -15.76 -28.53 -38.81
CA ALA A 844 -14.34 -28.24 -39.06
C ALA A 844 -13.40 -28.91 -38.06
N ALA A 845 -13.81 -29.05 -36.79
CA ALA A 845 -13.02 -29.73 -35.77
C ALA A 845 -12.85 -31.23 -36.04
N VAL A 846 -13.90 -31.90 -36.53
CA VAL A 846 -13.87 -33.32 -36.88
C VAL A 846 -13.05 -33.54 -38.16
N LEU A 847 -13.19 -32.65 -39.15
CA LEU A 847 -12.34 -32.64 -40.33
C LEU A 847 -10.86 -32.48 -39.95
N ALA A 848 -10.55 -31.54 -39.07
CA ALA A 848 -9.18 -31.33 -38.61
C ALA A 848 -8.60 -32.52 -37.83
N GLN A 849 -9.44 -33.22 -37.06
CA GLN A 849 -9.06 -34.48 -36.41
C GLN A 849 -8.77 -35.57 -37.44
N ALA A 850 -9.66 -35.76 -38.42
CA ALA A 850 -9.50 -36.72 -39.50
C ALA A 850 -8.21 -36.44 -40.30
N ASN A 851 -7.99 -35.19 -40.70
CA ASN A 851 -6.80 -34.76 -41.44
C ASN A 851 -5.50 -35.13 -40.70
N LEU A 852 -5.44 -34.92 -39.38
CA LEU A 852 -4.25 -35.31 -38.61
C LEU A 852 -4.01 -36.82 -38.68
N GLN A 853 -5.05 -37.64 -38.59
CA GLN A 853 -4.92 -39.10 -38.71
C GLN A 853 -4.48 -39.51 -40.10
N TYR A 854 -4.96 -38.84 -41.15
CA TYR A 854 -4.51 -39.08 -42.51
C TYR A 854 -3.03 -38.75 -42.72
N LEU A 855 -2.58 -37.60 -42.21
CA LEU A 855 -1.16 -37.23 -42.24
C LEU A 855 -0.28 -38.27 -41.52
N LYS A 856 -0.74 -38.79 -40.37
CA LYS A 856 -0.07 -39.89 -39.65
C LYS A 856 0.05 -41.15 -40.52
N ILE A 857 -1.01 -41.53 -41.22
CA ILE A 857 -1.01 -42.69 -42.14
C ILE A 857 0.01 -42.48 -43.27
N LEU A 858 -0.06 -41.33 -43.97
CA LEU A 858 0.84 -41.04 -45.10
C LEU A 858 2.31 -41.04 -44.69
N ALA A 859 2.62 -40.43 -43.54
CA ALA A 859 3.96 -40.42 -42.98
C ALA A 859 4.43 -41.83 -42.58
N GLY A 860 3.58 -42.62 -41.92
CA GLY A 860 3.87 -44.00 -41.52
C GLY A 860 4.09 -44.95 -42.70
N LEU A 861 3.34 -44.78 -43.79
CA LEU A 861 3.52 -45.49 -45.06
C LEU A 861 4.68 -44.92 -45.92
N LYS A 862 5.37 -43.89 -45.43
CA LYS A 862 6.48 -43.21 -46.13
C LYS A 862 6.08 -42.66 -47.51
N GLN A 863 4.82 -42.25 -47.67
CA GLN A 863 4.29 -41.66 -48.91
C GLN A 863 4.59 -40.14 -48.95
N TRP A 864 5.87 -39.79 -49.06
CA TRP A 864 6.34 -38.40 -48.88
C TRP A 864 5.77 -37.41 -49.91
N ASP A 865 5.59 -37.81 -51.17
CA ASP A 865 5.01 -36.94 -52.20
C ASP A 865 3.52 -36.63 -51.95
N ALA A 866 2.77 -37.66 -51.54
CA ALA A 866 1.36 -37.50 -51.16
C ALA A 866 1.24 -36.62 -49.91
N LEU A 867 2.08 -36.86 -48.90
CA LEU A 867 2.14 -36.05 -47.68
C LEU A 867 2.46 -34.58 -48.00
N LYS A 868 3.44 -34.32 -48.86
CA LYS A 868 3.81 -32.96 -49.29
C LYS A 868 2.64 -32.22 -49.93
N LYS A 869 1.87 -32.89 -50.79
CA LYS A 869 0.68 -32.31 -51.43
C LYS A 869 -0.40 -32.00 -50.40
N GLU A 870 -0.68 -32.95 -49.51
CA GLU A 870 -1.74 -32.83 -48.52
C GLU A 870 -1.47 -31.71 -47.50
N LEU A 871 -0.21 -31.49 -47.12
CA LEU A 871 0.19 -30.40 -46.21
C LEU A 871 -0.18 -29.00 -46.73
N THR A 872 -0.38 -28.81 -48.03
CA THR A 872 -0.77 -27.51 -48.60
C THR A 872 -2.25 -27.19 -48.44
N SER A 873 -3.09 -28.22 -48.26
CA SER A 873 -4.56 -28.11 -48.17
C SER A 873 -5.13 -28.52 -46.81
N THR A 874 -4.32 -29.10 -45.93
CA THR A 874 -4.76 -29.61 -44.64
C THR A 874 -5.08 -28.49 -43.66
N SER A 875 -6.28 -28.55 -43.07
CA SER A 875 -6.66 -27.76 -41.91
C SER A 875 -6.51 -28.60 -40.64
N LEU A 876 -5.84 -28.06 -39.62
CA LEU A 876 -5.67 -28.68 -38.30
C LEU A 876 -6.22 -27.79 -37.19
N LEU A 877 -6.54 -28.40 -36.05
CA LEU A 877 -6.88 -27.66 -34.84
C LEU A 877 -5.69 -26.81 -34.38
N PRO A 878 -5.90 -25.65 -33.71
CA PRO A 878 -4.82 -24.80 -33.21
C PRO A 878 -3.75 -25.56 -32.41
N LYS A 879 -4.17 -26.48 -31.53
CA LYS A 879 -3.25 -27.33 -30.74
C LYS A 879 -2.35 -28.26 -31.57
N ASN A 880 -2.74 -28.54 -32.81
CA ASN A 880 -2.08 -29.46 -33.71
C ASN A 880 -1.32 -28.75 -34.85
N LEU A 881 -1.26 -27.41 -34.88
CA LEU A 881 -0.62 -26.69 -35.99
C LEU A 881 0.88 -27.02 -36.13
N GLY A 882 1.57 -27.34 -35.03
CA GLY A 882 2.96 -27.78 -35.07
C GLY A 882 3.21 -29.06 -35.88
N TYR A 883 2.17 -29.88 -36.15
CA TYR A 883 2.32 -31.06 -37.00
C TYR A 883 2.57 -30.70 -38.46
N ILE A 884 2.16 -29.50 -38.91
CA ILE A 884 2.48 -29.02 -40.25
C ILE A 884 3.99 -28.82 -40.39
N ASP A 885 4.61 -28.14 -39.42
CA ASP A 885 6.07 -27.96 -39.40
C ASP A 885 6.79 -29.31 -39.27
N TYR A 886 6.31 -30.20 -38.41
CA TYR A 886 6.87 -31.53 -38.22
C TYR A 886 6.87 -32.36 -39.51
N TYR A 887 5.71 -32.52 -40.15
CA TYR A 887 5.63 -33.31 -41.39
C TYR A 887 6.35 -32.62 -42.54
N THR A 888 6.41 -31.28 -42.56
CA THR A 888 7.26 -30.55 -43.50
C THR A 888 8.73 -30.92 -43.29
N ALA A 889 9.18 -31.00 -42.03
CA ALA A 889 10.54 -31.44 -41.69
C ALA A 889 10.80 -32.88 -42.15
N ARG A 890 9.83 -33.80 -41.96
CA ARG A 890 9.91 -35.20 -42.41
C ARG A 890 10.02 -35.33 -43.92
N VAL A 891 9.22 -34.57 -44.67
CA VAL A 891 9.30 -34.50 -46.14
C VAL A 891 10.67 -34.00 -46.59
N LEU A 892 11.18 -32.92 -45.98
CA LEU A 892 12.48 -32.35 -46.31
C LEU A 892 13.64 -33.29 -45.97
N GLN A 893 13.60 -33.94 -44.80
CA GLN A 893 14.59 -34.92 -44.36
C GLN A 893 14.76 -36.06 -45.36
N ASN A 894 13.65 -36.51 -45.97
CA ASN A 894 13.63 -37.59 -46.97
C ASN A 894 13.78 -37.06 -48.41
N SER A 895 14.25 -35.83 -48.59
CA SER A 895 14.53 -35.21 -49.88
C SER A 895 16.02 -34.86 -50.01
N PRO A 896 16.50 -34.47 -51.20
CA PRO A 896 17.87 -33.96 -51.38
C PRO A 896 18.20 -32.72 -50.52
N ASP A 897 17.18 -32.04 -50.00
CA ASP A 897 17.26 -30.82 -49.19
C ASP A 897 17.22 -31.08 -47.67
N SER A 898 17.72 -32.23 -47.19
CA SER A 898 17.59 -32.69 -45.79
C SER A 898 18.06 -31.69 -44.73
N LEU A 899 19.07 -30.87 -45.02
CA LEU A 899 19.56 -29.83 -44.11
C LEU A 899 18.54 -28.70 -43.86
N LYS A 900 17.56 -28.50 -44.76
CA LYS A 900 16.48 -27.51 -44.56
C LYS A 900 15.41 -27.98 -43.56
N ALA A 901 15.46 -29.22 -43.08
CA ALA A 901 14.50 -29.75 -42.11
C ALA A 901 14.68 -29.18 -40.70
N LEU A 902 15.91 -28.83 -40.29
CA LEU A 902 16.24 -28.35 -38.94
C LEU A 902 15.34 -27.21 -38.42
N PRO A 903 15.14 -26.08 -39.14
CA PRO A 903 14.28 -24.99 -38.63
C PRO A 903 12.82 -25.42 -38.44
N TYR A 904 12.31 -26.32 -39.27
CA TYR A 904 10.95 -26.85 -39.14
C TYR A 904 10.84 -27.80 -37.94
N TYR A 905 11.83 -28.65 -37.72
CA TYR A 905 11.90 -29.44 -36.50
C TYR A 905 11.93 -28.58 -35.24
N LYS A 906 12.76 -27.52 -35.19
CA LYS A 906 12.80 -26.61 -34.04
C LYS A 906 11.44 -25.95 -33.76
N LYS A 907 10.72 -25.52 -34.79
CA LYS A 907 9.35 -24.99 -34.66
C LYS A 907 8.39 -26.06 -34.15
N ALA A 908 8.40 -27.25 -34.74
CA ALA A 908 7.57 -28.37 -34.31
C ALA A 908 7.80 -28.70 -32.83
N ILE A 909 9.05 -28.78 -32.38
CA ILE A 909 9.41 -29.08 -30.99
C ILE A 909 8.87 -28.00 -30.03
N SER A 910 8.94 -26.72 -30.39
CA SER A 910 8.39 -25.64 -29.55
C SER A 910 6.88 -25.71 -29.35
N LEU A 911 6.13 -26.29 -30.30
CA LEU A 911 4.66 -26.32 -30.30
C LEU A 911 4.06 -27.68 -29.89
N ILE A 912 4.66 -28.77 -30.37
CA ILE A 912 4.17 -30.15 -30.20
C ILE A 912 5.26 -31.11 -29.74
N GLY A 913 6.37 -30.61 -29.18
CA GLY A 913 7.44 -31.45 -28.63
C GLY A 913 7.03 -32.28 -27.41
N TYR A 914 5.76 -32.24 -26.99
CA TYR A 914 5.18 -33.20 -26.07
C TYR A 914 4.82 -34.53 -26.76
N ASP A 915 4.78 -34.61 -28.10
CA ASP A 915 4.61 -35.88 -28.81
C ASP A 915 5.95 -36.67 -28.82
N PRO A 916 5.97 -37.89 -28.25
CA PRO A 916 7.16 -38.74 -28.23
C PRO A 916 7.77 -39.00 -29.60
N LEU A 917 6.97 -39.24 -30.64
CA LEU A 917 7.46 -39.57 -31.97
C LEU A 917 8.15 -38.36 -32.62
N VAL A 918 7.63 -37.16 -32.39
CA VAL A 918 8.25 -35.92 -32.88
C VAL A 918 9.63 -35.72 -32.26
N GLN A 919 9.76 -35.99 -30.96
CA GLN A 919 11.05 -35.93 -30.26
C GLN A 919 12.04 -36.98 -30.76
N ILE A 920 11.59 -38.21 -30.97
CA ILE A 920 12.43 -39.31 -31.49
C ILE A 920 12.91 -38.98 -32.91
N ASP A 921 12.00 -38.60 -33.81
CA ASP A 921 12.35 -38.31 -35.20
C ASP A 921 13.28 -37.08 -35.32
N TYR A 922 13.13 -36.09 -34.42
CA TYR A 922 14.06 -34.97 -34.34
C TYR A 922 15.44 -35.39 -33.81
N ALA A 923 15.49 -36.21 -32.77
CA ALA A 923 16.75 -36.74 -32.24
C ALA A 923 17.47 -37.60 -33.28
N ASP A 924 16.76 -38.48 -34.00
CA ASP A 924 17.31 -39.29 -35.09
C ASP A 924 17.86 -38.43 -36.23
N TYR A 925 17.16 -37.33 -36.56
CA TYR A 925 17.67 -36.35 -37.52
C TYR A 925 18.97 -35.68 -37.04
N LEU A 926 19.04 -35.27 -35.78
CA LEU A 926 20.25 -34.68 -35.19
C LEU A 926 21.39 -35.69 -35.13
N ALA A 927 21.13 -36.95 -34.77
CA ALA A 927 22.12 -38.01 -34.76
C ALA A 927 22.75 -38.20 -36.15
N ALA A 928 21.93 -38.12 -37.21
CA ALA A 928 22.36 -38.28 -38.60
C ALA A 928 23.07 -37.05 -39.18
N THR A 929 22.83 -35.84 -38.67
CA THR A 929 23.30 -34.57 -39.28
C THR A 929 24.33 -33.80 -38.45
N VAL A 930 24.21 -33.86 -37.12
CA VAL A 930 25.05 -33.13 -36.16
C VAL A 930 25.92 -34.09 -35.35
N GLY A 931 25.32 -35.18 -34.85
CA GLY A 931 26.01 -36.24 -34.09
C GLY A 931 25.16 -36.80 -32.95
N GLU A 932 25.53 -37.99 -32.47
CA GLU A 932 24.79 -38.76 -31.44
C GLU A 932 24.72 -38.04 -30.07
N ILE A 933 25.69 -37.19 -29.72
CA ILE A 933 25.68 -36.45 -28.45
C ILE A 933 24.51 -35.46 -28.40
N GLU A 934 24.36 -34.64 -29.45
CA GLU A 934 23.29 -33.64 -29.54
C GLU A 934 21.90 -34.32 -29.52
N ALA A 935 21.78 -35.48 -30.18
CA ALA A 935 20.55 -36.28 -30.17
C ALA A 935 20.19 -36.75 -28.74
N VAL A 936 21.17 -37.27 -27.99
CA VAL A 936 20.94 -37.71 -26.60
C VAL A 936 20.56 -36.53 -25.71
N GLU A 937 21.20 -35.38 -25.83
CA GLU A 937 20.82 -34.17 -25.07
C GLU A 937 19.35 -33.79 -25.28
N LYS A 938 18.85 -33.87 -26.53
CA LYS A 938 17.43 -33.61 -26.82
C LYS A 938 16.48 -34.67 -26.28
N LEU A 939 16.88 -35.93 -26.27
CA LEU A 939 16.10 -36.97 -25.61
C LEU A 939 16.05 -36.77 -24.09
N VAL A 940 17.14 -36.32 -23.45
CA VAL A 940 17.14 -35.95 -22.01
C VAL A 940 16.18 -34.79 -21.74
N GLU A 941 16.21 -33.74 -22.57
CA GLU A 941 15.27 -32.61 -22.45
C GLU A 941 13.81 -33.08 -22.59
N ALA A 942 13.52 -33.94 -23.57
CA ALA A 942 12.18 -34.50 -23.78
C ALA A 942 11.69 -35.32 -22.56
N LYS A 943 12.57 -36.14 -21.98
CA LYS A 943 12.28 -36.97 -20.79
C LYS A 943 11.94 -36.16 -19.54
N LYS A 944 12.30 -34.88 -19.46
CA LYS A 944 11.87 -33.99 -18.36
C LYS A 944 10.35 -33.80 -18.36
N VAL A 945 9.71 -33.78 -19.53
CA VAL A 945 8.25 -33.58 -19.66
C VAL A 945 7.53 -34.92 -19.86
N ILE A 946 8.09 -35.81 -20.69
CA ILE A 946 7.48 -37.08 -21.10
C ILE A 946 8.15 -38.24 -20.35
N GLN A 947 7.52 -38.72 -19.28
CA GLN A 947 8.13 -39.73 -18.41
C GLN A 947 7.71 -41.15 -18.75
N TYR A 948 6.45 -41.36 -19.14
CA TYR A 948 5.85 -42.70 -19.21
C TYR A 948 5.77 -43.25 -20.65
N SER A 949 6.33 -42.52 -21.63
CA SER A 949 6.32 -42.98 -23.03
C SER A 949 7.33 -44.10 -23.28
N LYS A 950 6.82 -45.33 -23.48
CA LYS A 950 7.62 -46.50 -23.88
C LYS A 950 8.49 -46.24 -25.12
N PRO A 951 7.98 -45.71 -26.25
CA PRO A 951 8.81 -45.42 -27.43
C PRO A 951 9.97 -44.46 -27.14
N LEU A 952 9.72 -43.39 -26.37
CA LEU A 952 10.75 -42.39 -26.06
C LEU A 952 11.83 -42.97 -25.15
N SER A 953 11.44 -43.74 -24.13
CA SER A 953 12.38 -44.42 -23.23
C SER A 953 13.25 -45.42 -23.99
N LEU A 954 12.68 -46.19 -24.94
CA LEU A 954 13.46 -47.10 -25.78
C LEU A 954 14.46 -46.35 -26.67
N ALA A 955 14.04 -45.23 -27.30
CA ALA A 955 14.94 -44.40 -28.09
C ALA A 955 16.08 -43.83 -27.23
N TYR A 956 15.77 -43.35 -26.02
CA TYR A 956 16.76 -42.84 -25.07
C TYR A 956 17.73 -43.92 -24.59
N ILE A 957 17.24 -45.12 -24.26
CA ILE A 957 18.08 -46.28 -23.88
C ILE A 957 19.04 -46.63 -25.03
N ASN A 958 18.53 -46.76 -26.26
CA ASN A 958 19.34 -47.09 -27.42
C ASN A 958 20.43 -46.03 -27.68
N ALA A 959 20.08 -44.75 -27.58
CA ALA A 959 21.02 -43.66 -27.78
C ALA A 959 22.08 -43.61 -26.66
N CYS A 960 21.70 -43.88 -25.40
CA CYS A 960 22.65 -44.02 -24.29
C CYS A 960 23.62 -45.21 -24.49
N ILE A 961 23.11 -46.36 -24.96
CA ILE A 961 23.94 -47.55 -25.25
C ILE A 961 24.99 -47.21 -26.32
N LYS A 962 24.61 -46.50 -27.39
CA LYS A 962 25.55 -46.06 -28.44
C LYS A 962 26.67 -45.16 -27.92
N LEU A 963 26.40 -44.33 -26.91
CA LEU A 963 27.38 -43.45 -26.27
C LEU A 963 28.13 -44.11 -25.10
N GLY A 964 27.88 -45.38 -24.79
CA GLY A 964 28.50 -46.09 -23.66
C GLY A 964 27.94 -45.69 -22.28
N LEU A 965 26.80 -45.00 -22.21
CA LEU A 965 26.14 -44.56 -20.98
C LEU A 965 25.26 -45.67 -20.37
N TYR A 966 25.85 -46.84 -20.12
CA TYR A 966 25.11 -48.06 -19.74
C TYR A 966 24.35 -47.95 -18.42
N LYS A 967 24.90 -47.23 -17.43
CA LYS A 967 24.22 -47.02 -16.14
C LYS A 967 22.90 -46.27 -16.34
N THR A 968 22.95 -45.15 -17.06
CA THR A 968 21.78 -44.32 -17.35
C THR A 968 20.73 -45.09 -18.14
N ALA A 969 21.16 -45.90 -19.10
CA ALA A 969 20.27 -46.79 -19.86
C ALA A 969 19.66 -47.89 -18.98
N GLY A 970 20.41 -48.42 -18.02
CA GLY A 970 19.93 -49.40 -17.04
C GLY A 970 18.88 -48.80 -16.08
N ASP A 971 19.13 -47.61 -15.57
CA ASP A 971 18.20 -46.88 -14.69
C ASP A 971 16.87 -46.61 -15.42
N GLU A 972 16.91 -46.18 -16.69
CA GLU A 972 15.69 -45.97 -17.47
C GLU A 972 14.98 -47.29 -17.83
N LEU A 973 15.73 -48.36 -18.13
CA LEU A 973 15.13 -49.68 -18.39
C LEU A 973 14.32 -50.16 -17.19
N GLN A 974 14.80 -49.92 -15.96
CA GLN A 974 14.07 -50.24 -14.74
C GLN A 974 12.76 -49.46 -14.63
N ASN A 975 12.73 -48.19 -15.06
CA ASN A 975 11.52 -47.35 -15.03
C ASN A 975 10.41 -47.87 -15.95
N ILE A 976 10.77 -48.50 -17.08
CA ILE A 976 9.79 -48.99 -18.07
C ILE A 976 9.61 -50.52 -18.06
N GLU A 977 10.25 -51.25 -17.15
CA GLU A 977 10.30 -52.71 -17.15
C GLU A 977 8.89 -53.35 -17.13
N SER A 978 7.95 -52.73 -16.40
CA SER A 978 6.55 -53.17 -16.33
C SER A 978 5.78 -53.07 -17.65
N SER A 979 6.26 -52.27 -18.60
CA SER A 979 5.65 -52.05 -19.92
C SER A 979 6.29 -52.89 -21.05
N LEU A 980 7.30 -53.69 -20.71
CA LEU A 980 8.06 -54.52 -21.65
C LEU A 980 7.78 -56.01 -21.44
N THR A 981 7.84 -56.75 -22.53
CA THR A 981 7.85 -58.22 -22.50
C THR A 981 9.20 -58.73 -22.03
N THR A 982 9.22 -59.93 -21.44
CA THR A 982 10.47 -60.58 -20.99
C THR A 982 11.51 -60.70 -22.12
N ALA A 983 11.05 -60.89 -23.36
CA ALA A 983 11.90 -60.94 -24.54
C ALA A 983 12.55 -59.58 -24.86
N GLU A 984 11.78 -58.48 -24.81
CA GLU A 984 12.30 -57.11 -25.01
C GLU A 984 13.35 -56.76 -23.95
N ILE A 985 13.06 -57.04 -22.67
CA ILE A 985 13.99 -56.78 -21.55
C ILE A 985 15.30 -57.54 -21.75
N THR A 986 15.22 -58.83 -22.12
CA THR A 986 16.40 -59.66 -22.34
C THR A 986 17.22 -59.16 -23.53
N SER A 987 16.56 -58.74 -24.61
CA SER A 987 17.22 -58.16 -25.79
C SER A 987 18.02 -56.90 -25.44
N ILE A 988 17.42 -55.97 -24.70
CA ILE A 988 18.07 -54.72 -24.27
C ILE A 988 19.22 -55.03 -23.30
N LYS A 989 18.99 -55.91 -22.31
CA LYS A 989 20.03 -56.30 -21.36
C LYS A 989 21.22 -56.95 -22.06
N ASN A 990 21.00 -57.76 -23.10
CA ASN A 990 22.09 -58.34 -23.89
C ASN A 990 22.93 -57.28 -24.60
N GLN A 991 22.34 -56.16 -25.06
CA GLN A 991 23.07 -55.05 -25.66
C GLN A 991 24.01 -54.33 -24.69
N PHE A 992 23.73 -54.37 -23.37
CA PHE A 992 24.68 -53.89 -22.36
C PHE A 992 25.95 -54.74 -22.28
N TYR A 993 25.86 -56.03 -22.64
CA TYR A 993 26.95 -56.99 -22.53
C TYR A 993 27.59 -57.35 -23.88
N SER A 994 27.04 -56.90 -25.01
CA SER A 994 27.44 -57.29 -26.37
C SER A 994 28.07 -56.15 -27.19
N ALA A 995 29.16 -55.51 -26.72
CA ALA A 995 30.16 -54.83 -27.55
C ALA A 995 31.45 -54.54 -26.72
N PRO A 996 32.64 -54.48 -27.32
CA PRO A 996 33.84 -55.18 -26.85
C PRO A 996 34.64 -54.45 -25.76
N VAL A 997 35.22 -55.25 -24.87
CA VAL A 997 36.48 -54.94 -24.20
C VAL A 997 37.56 -54.83 -25.29
N ASN A 998 37.82 -53.61 -25.78
CA ASN A 998 39.07 -53.10 -26.37
C ASN A 998 38.79 -51.93 -27.36
N GLN A 999 38.94 -50.69 -26.89
CA GLN A 999 39.87 -49.68 -27.42
C GLN A 999 39.92 -48.47 -26.49
#